data_AF-A0A1M6UDI1-F1
#
_entry.id   AF-A0A1M6UDI1-F1
#
_cell.length_a   1.000
_cell.length_b   1.000
_cell.length_c   1.000
_cell.angle_alpha   90.00
_cell.angle_beta   90.00
_cell.angle_gamma   90.00
#
_symmetry.space_group_name_H-M   'P 1'
#
loop_
_entity.id
_entity.type
_entity.pdbx_description
1 polymer ?
#
loop_
_entity_poly.entity_id
_entity_poly.type
_entity_poly.pdbx_seq_one_letter_code
_entity_poly.pdbx_strand_id
1 'polypeptide(L)'
;MILRVVSVTALLAMALHVSAFAVDSEYVKGGILSGFLKKGTSPYLVKETIVVPKGKALVIEAGTVLEFETGTGLDIRGGSLAIMGQTNSPVVFKAKDSRWNGVSVTGNNNADVQDLIIKDAEYGISVENGSFEMMGVTIDNPARIGLHVKNAFVNAQWIDVLNSSNVGIWASKGSNLKLSGARVEKNRIGLLATDSSSLNIRSTNIRLNDVGVFIQGENQTVQNGLLVEDNKIGLASAERPDPAFKKSVTRQNDRRLLRNVAMLEPTLGEEPENSYASELTAMEAEVASESGWKVSGNVILDLGYHEVLTYRNYHADMIVGEDTIYHGDHFKNYFQTPGLFANWIADVVMESDDGRTFEIASDISSDKWNNFNVHSFLASYSDDFQKMVLGHQFVSSDDLAMAGVSMLGASYELQLFKNAAKMPMFEVTAFGGEVQAPKVVGTKDRDIYNEYIDDGEAVAQKMVLGAKVLWNMHRRFDGALGFVGSKDYLEDPFLRDGMTENANTSTPVLTSRTLFAEGNWLMYPGDIKLNGQVAIGVADTANAAAIRAMNSVFEAEGLDVSNFSLLNRLMKNPSAVYSLSQAELETIFGDNSMMTVSDMRKKLSELLALAKSTVRDYKTTEVRPSHGEFWDHRNWAMAGSFEWSNENTFVEGYFKYVGAGYYSAGSADQLQNTRLYGGNLKHRFTDFWKLNFGYDINVENAYDGGNGYNIFGLGEGDKWGLSGADDKWLETHSQKENRTLYIHDGYLSNEFKIMDNLALFVKYGFNYRTRSTSLRLHANYEAASGIYDDSWFSPRSGKANVSFEANGDTIKLDSARWAKYQALQDEDYLASMFEEKLLKHTVELGVTYKFPKNILKVGGVWVYRTDLSEFGDDDLLDGFNFSDETYGILGYYFHGGDYFEQRYPISLTTTLENVRNTISFMPRYKIYNRDDMTEFEWNISDNLSFPLVKDFMEMTLNGSFRQNIMNRSDEGEDEDEMEIDITGSVALRVHHTATLFTDWTVGTVMDYRPDNRPDQYKDLYFILSLNYSF
;
A
#
# COMPACT_ATOMS: atom_id res chain seq x y z
N MET A 1 39.04 -7.76 46.81
CA MET A 1 37.65 -7.27 46.72
C MET A 1 37.00 -8.07 45.59
N ILE A 2 36.83 -9.39 45.71
CA ILE A 2 35.93 -10.13 46.62
C ILE A 2 34.49 -9.64 46.46
N LEU A 3 33.69 -10.49 45.77
CA LEU A 3 32.27 -10.82 45.96
C LEU A 3 31.24 -9.68 46.09
N ARG A 4 30.05 -9.97 45.54
CA ARG A 4 28.78 -9.20 45.49
C ARG A 4 28.75 -8.31 44.25
N VAL A 5 28.03 -8.64 43.17
CA VAL A 5 26.56 -8.88 43.10
C VAL A 5 26.26 -9.92 42.01
N VAL A 6 26.37 -11.21 42.36
CA VAL A 6 25.77 -12.33 41.62
C VAL A 6 25.17 -13.25 42.66
N SER A 7 24.03 -12.84 43.22
CA SER A 7 23.30 -13.58 44.25
C SER A 7 21.98 -12.88 44.52
N VAL A 8 20.92 -13.13 43.73
CA VAL A 8 19.51 -13.31 44.15
C VAL A 8 18.73 -13.66 42.88
N THR A 9 18.71 -14.94 42.47
CA THR A 9 17.62 -15.61 41.68
C THR A 9 17.97 -17.06 41.27
N ALA A 10 18.98 -17.70 41.86
CA ALA A 10 19.33 -19.09 41.56
C ALA A 10 19.45 -20.00 42.80
N LEU A 11 18.76 -19.69 43.89
CA LEU A 11 18.79 -20.48 45.12
C LEU A 11 17.45 -20.46 45.86
N LEU A 12 16.44 -21.07 45.25
CA LEU A 12 15.23 -21.57 45.93
C LEU A 12 14.58 -22.70 45.12
N ALA A 13 15.42 -23.62 44.63
CA ALA A 13 15.01 -24.88 44.03
C ALA A 13 15.75 -26.03 44.73
N MET A 14 15.26 -26.42 45.90
CA MET A 14 15.26 -27.79 46.48
C MET A 14 15.15 -27.75 48.01
N ALA A 15 13.94 -28.00 48.51
CA ALA A 15 13.55 -28.53 49.84
C ALA A 15 12.03 -28.26 49.93
N LEU A 16 11.10 -29.22 49.84
CA LEU A 16 10.93 -30.41 50.67
C LEU A 16 9.90 -31.36 50.00
N HIS A 17 10.20 -32.66 49.97
CA HIS A 17 9.23 -33.74 50.23
C HIS A 17 9.61 -34.26 51.63
N VAL A 18 8.71 -34.64 52.54
CA VAL A 18 8.00 -35.93 52.56
C VAL A 18 6.93 -35.91 53.68
N SER A 19 5.72 -36.35 53.29
CA SER A 19 4.63 -37.04 53.99
C SER A 19 4.03 -36.56 55.32
N ALA A 20 2.69 -36.51 55.34
CA ALA A 20 1.89 -37.09 56.43
C ALA A 20 0.63 -37.74 55.84
N PHE A 21 0.45 -39.03 56.11
CA PHE A 21 -0.79 -39.76 55.90
C PHE A 21 -1.77 -39.44 57.04
N ALA A 22 -3.00 -39.11 56.70
CA ALA A 22 -4.15 -39.30 57.57
C ALA A 22 -5.27 -39.87 56.70
N VAL A 23 -5.67 -41.11 57.01
CA VAL A 23 -6.91 -41.71 56.53
C VAL A 23 -7.99 -41.12 57.42
N ASP A 24 -8.91 -40.38 56.81
CA ASP A 24 -10.24 -40.23 57.39
C ASP A 24 -11.30 -40.41 56.30
N SER A 25 -12.30 -41.18 56.68
CA SER A 25 -13.23 -41.86 55.81
C SER A 25 -14.47 -41.00 55.58
N GLU A 26 -14.48 -40.27 54.46
CA GLU A 26 -15.65 -39.96 53.61
C GLU A 26 -15.15 -39.16 52.39
N TYR A 27 -15.39 -39.60 51.15
CA TYR A 27 -14.85 -38.96 49.93
C TYR A 27 -15.59 -37.66 49.55
N VAL A 28 -15.51 -36.68 50.45
CA VAL A 28 -16.04 -35.33 50.31
C VAL A 28 -15.00 -34.43 49.63
N LYS A 29 -15.40 -33.67 48.61
CA LYS A 29 -14.58 -32.67 47.90
C LYS A 29 -15.21 -31.29 47.99
N GLY A 30 -14.35 -30.27 47.97
CA GLY A 30 -14.72 -28.85 47.99
C GLY A 30 -13.52 -27.95 48.29
N GLY A 31 -13.68 -26.65 48.06
CA GLY A 31 -12.61 -25.65 48.21
C GLY A 31 -11.57 -25.70 47.08
N ILE A 32 -10.38 -25.13 47.33
CA ILE A 32 -9.28 -25.11 46.35
C ILE A 32 -8.80 -26.54 46.07
N LEU A 33 -8.89 -26.99 44.82
CA LEU A 33 -8.53 -28.34 44.40
C LEU A 33 -7.51 -28.32 43.25
N SER A 34 -6.51 -29.20 43.34
CA SER A 34 -5.52 -29.43 42.28
C SER A 34 -5.02 -30.88 42.32
N GLY A 35 -4.48 -31.38 41.22
CA GLY A 35 -4.02 -32.76 41.07
C GLY A 35 -4.99 -33.63 40.27
N PHE A 36 -5.12 -34.91 40.62
CA PHE A 36 -5.85 -35.92 39.84
C PHE A 36 -7.07 -36.46 40.58
N LEU A 37 -8.23 -36.45 39.91
CA LEU A 37 -9.40 -37.26 40.28
C LEU A 37 -9.43 -38.52 39.43
N LYS A 38 -9.44 -39.68 40.08
CA LYS A 38 -9.26 -41.00 39.47
C LYS A 38 -10.56 -41.79 39.52
N LYS A 39 -10.78 -42.62 38.49
CA LYS A 39 -11.96 -43.50 38.40
C LYS A 39 -12.09 -44.44 39.60
N GLY A 40 -10.97 -44.94 40.11
CA GLY A 40 -10.96 -45.89 41.24
C GLY A 40 -11.51 -45.35 42.57
N THR A 41 -11.73 -44.03 42.66
CA THR A 41 -12.31 -43.36 43.85
C THR A 41 -13.65 -42.70 43.56
N SER A 42 -14.21 -42.95 42.37
CA SER A 42 -15.54 -42.50 41.97
C SER A 42 -16.64 -43.35 42.63
N PRO A 43 -17.81 -42.78 43.00
CA PRO A 43 -18.20 -41.38 42.84
C PRO A 43 -17.58 -40.47 43.91
N TYR A 44 -17.26 -39.24 43.52
CA TYR A 44 -16.85 -38.17 44.43
C TYR A 44 -18.06 -37.33 44.83
N LEU A 45 -18.25 -37.11 46.13
CA LEU A 45 -19.31 -36.25 46.64
C LEU A 45 -18.77 -34.83 46.87
N VAL A 46 -19.34 -33.84 46.18
CA VAL A 46 -18.94 -32.43 46.29
C VAL A 46 -19.90 -31.72 47.24
N LYS A 47 -19.45 -31.42 48.46
CA LYS A 47 -20.25 -30.71 49.50
C LYS A 47 -19.98 -29.20 49.55
N GLU A 48 -18.92 -28.76 48.89
CA GLU A 48 -18.54 -27.34 48.75
C GLU A 48 -17.99 -27.14 47.33
N THR A 49 -18.16 -25.94 46.75
CA THR A 49 -17.69 -25.63 45.38
C THR A 49 -16.21 -25.95 45.22
N ILE A 50 -15.87 -26.68 44.16
CA ILE A 50 -14.49 -26.94 43.77
C ILE A 50 -13.95 -25.70 43.06
N VAL A 51 -12.85 -25.14 43.56
CA VAL A 51 -12.18 -23.97 42.95
C VAL A 51 -10.82 -24.37 42.40
N VAL A 52 -10.56 -24.09 41.13
CA VAL A 52 -9.25 -24.27 40.48
C VAL A 52 -8.65 -22.90 40.17
N PRO A 53 -7.85 -22.32 41.09
CA PRO A 53 -7.32 -20.97 40.92
C PRO A 53 -6.10 -20.93 39.99
N LYS A 54 -5.71 -19.71 39.60
CA LYS A 54 -4.51 -19.43 38.79
C LYS A 54 -3.27 -20.14 39.34
N GLY A 55 -2.52 -20.78 38.45
CA GLY A 55 -1.32 -21.55 38.78
C GLY A 55 -1.57 -22.95 39.37
N LYS A 56 -2.82 -23.40 39.46
CA LYS A 56 -3.20 -24.77 39.80
C LYS A 56 -3.79 -25.49 38.59
N ALA A 57 -3.63 -26.81 38.58
CA ALA A 57 -4.19 -27.68 37.55
C ALA A 57 -5.00 -28.82 38.18
N LEU A 58 -6.17 -29.11 37.59
CA LEU A 58 -7.01 -30.25 37.95
C LEU A 58 -7.19 -31.16 36.73
N VAL A 59 -6.95 -32.45 36.92
CA VAL A 59 -7.11 -33.47 35.88
C VAL A 59 -8.12 -34.52 36.34
N ILE A 60 -9.11 -34.83 35.52
CA ILE A 60 -10.17 -35.80 35.82
C ILE A 60 -10.12 -36.94 34.81
N GLU A 61 -9.93 -38.16 35.31
CA GLU A 61 -9.79 -39.38 34.51
C GLU A 61 -11.14 -39.87 33.95
N ALA A 62 -11.11 -40.50 32.77
CA ALA A 62 -12.25 -41.17 32.15
C ALA A 62 -13.05 -42.06 33.12
N GLY A 63 -14.38 -42.01 33.03
CA GLY A 63 -15.29 -42.83 33.85
C GLY A 63 -15.48 -42.36 35.29
N THR A 64 -14.94 -41.20 35.65
CA THR A 64 -15.14 -40.59 36.97
C THR A 64 -16.52 -39.94 37.07
N VAL A 65 -17.19 -40.09 38.21
CA VAL A 65 -18.48 -39.47 38.53
C VAL A 65 -18.32 -38.49 39.70
N LEU A 66 -18.80 -37.26 39.51
CA LEU A 66 -18.89 -36.23 40.56
C LEU A 66 -20.37 -35.95 40.84
N GLU A 67 -20.76 -36.09 42.10
CA GLU A 67 -22.10 -35.80 42.60
C GLU A 67 -22.07 -34.51 43.40
N PHE A 68 -22.74 -33.47 42.93
CA PHE A 68 -22.74 -32.14 43.53
C PHE A 68 -23.95 -31.96 44.45
N GLU A 69 -23.72 -31.49 45.68
CA GLU A 69 -24.79 -31.04 46.57
C GLU A 69 -25.39 -29.71 46.09
N THR A 70 -26.61 -29.43 46.54
CA THR A 70 -27.35 -28.23 46.16
C THR A 70 -26.54 -26.97 46.43
N GLY A 71 -26.42 -26.08 45.44
CA GLY A 71 -25.68 -24.82 45.57
C GLY A 71 -24.15 -24.94 45.43
N THR A 72 -23.61 -26.12 45.11
CA THR A 72 -22.19 -26.33 44.84
C THR A 72 -21.89 -26.34 43.33
N GLY A 73 -20.63 -26.14 42.95
CA GLY A 73 -20.21 -26.09 41.55
C GLY A 73 -18.75 -26.45 41.32
N LEU A 74 -18.31 -26.34 40.07
CA LEU A 74 -16.90 -26.36 39.68
C LEU A 74 -16.56 -25.00 39.08
N ASP A 75 -15.60 -24.31 39.68
CA ASP A 75 -15.24 -22.94 39.33
C ASP A 75 -13.75 -22.84 39.02
N ILE A 76 -13.43 -22.49 37.77
CA ILE A 76 -12.07 -22.42 37.25
C ILE A 76 -11.71 -20.93 37.15
N ARG A 77 -10.86 -20.46 38.07
CA ARG A 77 -10.46 -19.04 38.21
C ARG A 77 -9.04 -18.83 37.68
N GLY A 78 -8.90 -18.90 36.36
CA GLY A 78 -7.62 -18.79 35.67
C GLY A 78 -6.68 -19.97 35.92
N GLY A 79 -7.14 -21.07 36.53
CA GLY A 79 -6.41 -22.33 36.62
C GLY A 79 -6.59 -23.20 35.37
N SER A 80 -5.87 -24.32 35.28
CA SER A 80 -6.01 -25.27 34.17
C SER A 80 -6.91 -26.45 34.54
N LEU A 81 -7.84 -26.80 33.67
CA LEU A 81 -8.67 -28.01 33.83
C LEU A 81 -8.48 -28.92 32.61
N ALA A 82 -8.28 -30.21 32.87
CA ALA A 82 -8.30 -31.24 31.84
C ALA A 82 -9.26 -32.37 32.25
N ILE A 83 -10.33 -32.57 31.48
CA ILE A 83 -11.25 -33.69 31.65
C ILE A 83 -11.05 -34.65 30.49
N MET A 84 -10.49 -35.82 30.79
CA MET A 84 -10.07 -36.80 29.77
C MET A 84 -11.09 -37.94 29.68
N GLY A 85 -12.35 -37.62 29.39
CA GLY A 85 -13.39 -38.62 29.15
C GLY A 85 -13.11 -39.46 27.89
N GLN A 86 -13.85 -40.56 27.76
CA GLN A 86 -13.88 -41.35 26.53
C GLN A 86 -15.33 -41.68 26.19
N THR A 87 -15.68 -41.78 24.92
CA THR A 87 -17.07 -42.04 24.47
C THR A 87 -17.71 -43.27 25.14
N ASN A 88 -16.93 -44.33 25.42
CA ASN A 88 -17.41 -45.54 26.11
C ASN A 88 -17.28 -45.49 27.64
N SER A 89 -16.63 -44.46 28.19
CA SER A 89 -16.41 -44.26 29.62
C SER A 89 -16.35 -42.75 29.91
N PRO A 90 -17.47 -42.01 29.72
CA PRO A 90 -17.48 -40.56 29.88
C PRO A 90 -17.28 -40.16 31.34
N VAL A 91 -16.85 -38.92 31.57
CA VAL A 91 -16.92 -38.30 32.89
C VAL A 91 -18.34 -37.80 33.12
N VAL A 92 -18.88 -37.95 34.33
CA VAL A 92 -20.26 -37.56 34.64
C VAL A 92 -20.31 -36.59 35.82
N PHE A 93 -20.80 -35.38 35.57
CA PHE A 93 -21.16 -34.41 36.60
C PHE A 93 -22.67 -34.38 36.74
N LYS A 94 -23.17 -34.61 37.96
CA LYS A 94 -24.61 -34.63 38.22
C LYS A 94 -24.94 -34.09 39.60
N ALA A 95 -26.16 -33.62 39.75
CA ALA A 95 -26.77 -33.39 41.06
C ALA A 95 -26.81 -34.68 41.90
N LYS A 96 -26.56 -34.56 43.21
CA LYS A 96 -26.80 -35.62 44.17
C LYS A 96 -28.29 -35.71 44.54
N ASP A 97 -28.87 -34.57 44.95
CA ASP A 97 -30.24 -34.46 45.45
C ASP A 97 -31.08 -33.49 44.61
N SER A 98 -30.57 -32.27 44.40
CA SER A 98 -31.23 -31.18 43.66
C SER A 98 -30.21 -30.42 42.80
N ARG A 99 -30.64 -29.37 42.11
CA ARG A 99 -29.81 -28.59 41.18
C ARG A 99 -28.49 -28.13 41.82
N TRP A 100 -27.41 -28.24 41.05
CA TRP A 100 -26.08 -27.72 41.36
C TRP A 100 -25.75 -26.56 40.42
N ASN A 101 -24.79 -25.71 40.77
CA ASN A 101 -24.58 -24.44 40.06
C ASN A 101 -24.02 -24.59 38.65
N GLY A 102 -23.31 -25.70 38.37
CA GLY A 102 -22.67 -25.94 37.08
C GLY A 102 -21.17 -25.74 37.05
N VAL A 103 -20.64 -25.64 35.83
CA VAL A 103 -19.23 -25.32 35.57
C VAL A 103 -19.08 -23.85 35.21
N SER A 104 -18.23 -23.14 35.95
CA SER A 104 -17.82 -21.76 35.71
C SER A 104 -16.38 -21.71 35.26
N VAL A 105 -16.10 -20.92 34.22
CA VAL A 105 -14.75 -20.66 33.71
C VAL A 105 -14.54 -19.16 33.62
N THR A 106 -13.50 -18.68 34.29
CA THR A 106 -13.07 -17.28 34.26
C THR A 106 -11.56 -17.18 34.04
N GLY A 107 -11.12 -16.18 33.27
CA GLY A 107 -9.70 -15.89 33.02
C GLY A 107 -9.08 -16.64 31.82
N ASN A 108 -7.87 -16.23 31.43
CA ASN A 108 -7.26 -16.52 30.12
C ASN A 108 -6.61 -17.92 29.95
N ASN A 109 -6.63 -18.79 30.96
CA ASN A 109 -6.02 -20.11 30.83
C ASN A 109 -7.00 -21.12 30.23
N ASN A 110 -6.50 -21.98 29.34
CA ASN A 110 -7.32 -22.98 28.66
C ASN A 110 -7.81 -24.05 29.63
N ALA A 111 -9.10 -24.37 29.55
CA ALA A 111 -9.69 -25.58 30.06
C ALA A 111 -10.12 -26.47 28.87
N ASP A 112 -9.68 -27.73 28.89
CA ASP A 112 -9.91 -28.71 27.84
C ASP A 112 -10.75 -29.87 28.39
N VAL A 113 -11.87 -30.16 27.73
CA VAL A 113 -12.86 -31.13 28.17
C VAL A 113 -13.27 -32.06 27.04
N GLN A 114 -13.06 -33.36 27.25
CA GLN A 114 -13.46 -34.41 26.34
C GLN A 114 -14.47 -35.37 26.98
N ASP A 115 -15.52 -35.75 26.23
CA ASP A 115 -16.53 -36.77 26.58
C ASP A 115 -17.09 -36.61 28.02
N LEU A 116 -17.64 -35.43 28.31
CA LEU A 116 -18.26 -35.06 29.58
C LEU A 116 -19.79 -35.05 29.49
N ILE A 117 -20.46 -35.58 30.51
CA ILE A 117 -21.91 -35.50 30.68
C ILE A 117 -22.23 -34.64 31.91
N ILE A 118 -22.94 -33.53 31.69
CA ILE A 118 -23.47 -32.65 32.72
C ILE A 118 -24.98 -32.86 32.82
N LYS A 119 -25.47 -33.19 34.02
CA LYS A 119 -26.90 -33.38 34.30
C LYS A 119 -27.38 -32.51 35.43
N ASP A 120 -28.61 -32.02 35.28
CA ASP A 120 -29.39 -31.42 36.35
C ASP A 120 -28.70 -30.22 37.03
N ALA A 121 -27.98 -29.42 36.23
CA ALA A 121 -27.34 -28.19 36.68
C ALA A 121 -28.28 -26.97 36.55
N GLU A 122 -27.98 -25.89 37.25
CA GLU A 122 -28.63 -24.59 37.01
C GLU A 122 -28.13 -23.99 35.70
N TYR A 123 -26.80 -23.90 35.58
CA TYR A 123 -26.08 -23.63 34.34
C TYR A 123 -25.28 -24.87 33.94
N GLY A 124 -25.29 -25.27 32.68
CA GLY A 124 -24.40 -26.35 32.24
C GLY A 124 -22.94 -25.92 32.35
N ILE A 125 -22.57 -24.98 31.48
CA ILE A 125 -21.24 -24.36 31.43
C ILE A 125 -21.42 -22.85 31.19
N SER A 126 -20.75 -22.03 31.99
CA SER A 126 -20.65 -20.57 31.80
C SER A 126 -19.18 -20.17 31.65
N VAL A 127 -18.86 -19.50 30.55
CA VAL A 127 -17.51 -19.01 30.23
C VAL A 127 -17.55 -17.50 30.11
N GLU A 128 -16.86 -16.81 31.02
CA GLU A 128 -16.79 -15.35 31.05
C GLU A 128 -15.32 -14.89 31.04
N ASN A 129 -14.93 -13.97 30.15
CA ASN A 129 -13.56 -13.43 30.06
C ASN A 129 -12.46 -14.52 29.98
N GLY A 130 -12.68 -15.58 29.19
CA GLY A 130 -11.78 -16.73 29.17
C GLY A 130 -11.84 -17.55 27.88
N SER A 131 -11.11 -18.68 27.88
CA SER A 131 -11.03 -19.62 26.75
C SER A 131 -11.41 -21.03 27.18
N PHE A 132 -12.31 -21.68 26.45
CA PHE A 132 -12.77 -23.04 26.77
C PHE A 132 -12.88 -23.91 25.51
N GLU A 133 -12.25 -25.08 25.56
CA GLU A 133 -12.31 -26.08 24.49
C GLU A 133 -13.06 -27.31 24.98
N MET A 134 -14.04 -27.76 24.18
CA MET A 134 -14.86 -28.91 24.52
C MET A 134 -15.15 -29.81 23.32
N MET A 135 -15.12 -31.12 23.54
CA MET A 135 -15.38 -32.14 22.54
C MET A 135 -16.23 -33.28 23.11
N GLY A 136 -17.35 -33.62 22.46
CA GLY A 136 -18.18 -34.75 22.90
C GLY A 136 -18.96 -34.49 24.19
N VAL A 137 -19.33 -33.24 24.48
CA VAL A 137 -20.00 -32.86 25.74
C VAL A 137 -21.52 -32.94 25.62
N THR A 138 -22.18 -33.59 26.58
CA THR A 138 -23.64 -33.60 26.71
C THR A 138 -24.07 -32.77 27.92
N ILE A 139 -24.88 -31.74 27.70
CA ILE A 139 -25.52 -30.93 28.73
C ILE A 139 -27.02 -31.21 28.70
N ASP A 140 -27.52 -31.88 29.74
CA ASP A 140 -28.90 -32.36 29.80
C ASP A 140 -29.65 -31.79 31.01
N ASN A 141 -30.85 -31.28 30.75
CA ASN A 141 -31.78 -30.72 31.72
C ASN A 141 -31.22 -29.54 32.56
N PRO A 142 -30.55 -28.53 31.95
CA PRO A 142 -30.15 -27.34 32.69
C PRO A 142 -31.37 -26.47 33.04
N ALA A 143 -31.39 -25.92 34.26
CA ALA A 143 -32.54 -25.14 34.74
C ALA A 143 -32.64 -23.74 34.10
N ARG A 144 -31.52 -23.15 33.67
CA ARG A 144 -31.49 -21.82 33.04
C ARG A 144 -30.80 -21.86 31.69
N ILE A 145 -29.51 -22.18 31.65
CA ILE A 145 -28.73 -22.16 30.40
C ILE A 145 -27.91 -23.42 30.27
N GLY A 146 -27.86 -23.99 29.05
CA GLY A 146 -26.92 -25.06 28.73
C GLY A 146 -25.48 -24.55 28.65
N LEU A 147 -25.17 -23.71 27.67
CA LEU A 147 -23.86 -23.08 27.47
C LEU A 147 -24.01 -21.55 27.39
N HIS A 148 -23.33 -20.82 28.26
CA HIS A 148 -23.27 -19.36 28.23
C HIS A 148 -21.84 -18.90 27.93
N VAL A 149 -21.69 -17.99 26.96
CA VAL A 149 -20.40 -17.47 26.51
C VAL A 149 -20.47 -15.95 26.47
N LYS A 150 -19.66 -15.28 27.27
CA LYS A 150 -19.73 -13.82 27.46
C LYS A 150 -18.33 -13.23 27.47
N ASN A 151 -18.03 -12.37 26.49
CA ASN A 151 -16.68 -11.82 26.29
C ASN A 151 -15.57 -12.90 26.35
N ALA A 152 -15.83 -14.05 25.74
CA ALA A 152 -15.01 -15.25 25.87
C ALA A 152 -14.86 -15.97 24.52
N PHE A 153 -13.81 -16.78 24.41
CA PHE A 153 -13.57 -17.67 23.27
C PHE A 153 -13.97 -19.11 23.63
N VAL A 154 -14.87 -19.70 22.86
CA VAL A 154 -15.30 -21.10 23.08
C VAL A 154 -15.24 -21.89 21.78
N ASN A 155 -14.56 -23.03 21.82
CA ASN A 155 -14.51 -24.00 20.73
C ASN A 155 -15.24 -25.29 21.15
N ALA A 156 -16.47 -25.46 20.66
CA ALA A 156 -17.33 -26.58 21.00
C ALA A 156 -17.54 -27.52 19.81
N GLN A 157 -17.13 -28.78 19.96
CA GLN A 157 -17.20 -29.81 18.94
C GLN A 157 -18.03 -31.01 19.41
N TRP A 158 -18.95 -31.48 18.56
CA TRP A 158 -19.80 -32.65 18.83
C TRP A 158 -20.54 -32.58 20.18
N ILE A 159 -21.17 -31.44 20.47
CA ILE A 159 -21.90 -31.23 21.72
C ILE A 159 -23.40 -31.47 21.57
N ASP A 160 -24.01 -31.98 22.64
CA ASP A 160 -25.45 -32.14 22.79
C ASP A 160 -25.95 -31.18 23.89
N VAL A 161 -26.87 -30.27 23.55
CA VAL A 161 -27.50 -29.35 24.53
C VAL A 161 -29.01 -29.58 24.53
N LEU A 162 -29.50 -30.21 25.60
CA LEU A 162 -30.81 -30.84 25.64
C LEU A 162 -31.65 -30.35 26.83
N ASN A 163 -32.95 -30.19 26.59
CA ASN A 163 -33.97 -30.01 27.63
C ASN A 163 -33.76 -28.77 28.54
N SER A 164 -33.16 -27.69 28.03
CA SER A 164 -33.05 -26.43 28.79
C SER A 164 -34.40 -25.74 28.93
N SER A 165 -34.75 -25.36 30.17
CA SER A 165 -36.00 -24.62 30.44
C SER A 165 -35.98 -23.15 29.97
N ASN A 166 -34.82 -22.60 29.61
CA ASN A 166 -34.73 -21.26 29.00
C ASN A 166 -33.87 -21.26 27.73
N VAL A 167 -32.54 -21.12 27.83
CA VAL A 167 -31.67 -21.03 26.64
C VAL A 167 -30.75 -22.25 26.56
N GLY A 168 -30.62 -22.85 25.38
CA GLY A 168 -29.65 -23.90 25.12
C GLY A 168 -28.24 -23.32 25.12
N ILE A 169 -27.96 -22.45 24.15
CA ILE A 169 -26.68 -21.76 23.98
C ILE A 169 -26.90 -20.25 23.91
N TRP A 170 -26.19 -19.47 24.73
CA TRP A 170 -26.24 -18.01 24.72
C TRP A 170 -24.83 -17.43 24.53
N ALA A 171 -24.60 -16.74 23.41
CA ALA A 171 -23.39 -15.96 23.14
C ALA A 171 -23.69 -14.46 23.29
N SER A 172 -22.91 -13.74 24.09
CA SER A 172 -23.10 -12.31 24.40
C SER A 172 -21.79 -11.53 24.52
N LYS A 173 -21.92 -10.19 24.57
CA LYS A 173 -20.86 -9.20 24.87
C LYS A 173 -19.53 -9.46 24.16
N GLY A 174 -19.51 -9.44 22.83
CA GLY A 174 -18.26 -9.61 22.05
C GLY A 174 -17.68 -11.03 22.06
N SER A 175 -18.42 -12.04 22.51
CA SER A 175 -17.95 -13.43 22.55
C SER A 175 -17.59 -14.00 21.17
N ASN A 176 -16.70 -14.99 21.13
CA ASN A 176 -16.34 -15.75 19.93
C ASN A 176 -16.64 -17.24 20.15
N LEU A 177 -17.74 -17.71 19.57
CA LEU A 177 -18.21 -19.09 19.67
C LEU A 177 -18.01 -19.84 18.35
N LYS A 178 -17.15 -20.85 18.37
CA LYS A 178 -17.02 -21.86 17.31
C LYS A 178 -17.83 -23.09 17.71
N LEU A 179 -18.82 -23.45 16.90
CA LEU A 179 -19.74 -24.55 17.16
C LEU A 179 -19.74 -25.53 15.98
N SER A 180 -19.19 -26.72 16.15
CA SER A 180 -19.08 -27.72 15.08
C SER A 180 -19.74 -29.05 15.46
N GLY A 181 -20.64 -29.57 14.63
CA GLY A 181 -21.24 -30.89 14.85
C GLY A 181 -22.21 -30.96 16.04
N ALA A 182 -22.82 -29.83 16.43
CA ALA A 182 -23.65 -29.77 17.63
C ALA A 182 -25.12 -30.16 17.37
N ARG A 183 -25.78 -30.64 18.42
CA ARG A 183 -27.21 -30.96 18.44
C ARG A 183 -27.90 -30.23 19.60
N VAL A 184 -28.80 -29.32 19.25
CA VAL A 184 -29.47 -28.43 20.22
C VAL A 184 -30.97 -28.69 20.16
N GLU A 185 -31.50 -29.38 21.17
CA GLU A 185 -32.87 -29.93 21.13
C GLU A 185 -33.68 -29.74 22.40
N LYS A 186 -35.00 -29.56 22.22
CA LYS A 186 -35.99 -29.48 23.31
C LYS A 186 -35.68 -28.38 24.32
N ASN A 187 -35.00 -27.33 23.88
CA ASN A 187 -34.80 -26.11 24.64
C ASN A 187 -35.93 -25.13 24.32
N ARG A 188 -36.20 -24.18 25.21
CA ARG A 188 -37.10 -23.09 24.84
C ARG A 188 -36.48 -22.23 23.72
N ILE A 189 -35.24 -21.75 23.90
CA ILE A 189 -34.46 -21.12 22.84
C ILE A 189 -33.24 -21.98 22.56
N GLY A 190 -33.01 -22.41 21.32
CA GLY A 190 -31.86 -23.22 20.95
C GLY A 190 -30.56 -22.45 21.06
N LEU A 191 -30.39 -21.43 20.22
CA LEU A 191 -29.23 -20.55 20.18
C LEU A 191 -29.66 -19.07 20.26
N LEU A 192 -29.08 -18.32 21.19
CA LEU A 192 -29.26 -16.88 21.38
C LEU A 192 -27.94 -16.14 21.17
N ALA A 193 -27.94 -15.10 20.36
CA ALA A 193 -26.78 -14.22 20.10
C ALA A 193 -27.13 -12.77 20.41
N THR A 194 -26.38 -12.13 21.31
CA THR A 194 -26.58 -10.73 21.72
C THR A 194 -25.26 -9.94 21.72
N ASP A 195 -25.36 -8.60 21.71
CA ASP A 195 -24.28 -7.66 22.02
C ASP A 195 -22.94 -7.92 21.28
N SER A 196 -22.98 -7.94 19.95
CA SER A 196 -21.79 -8.00 19.09
C SER A 196 -20.96 -9.28 19.16
N SER A 197 -21.60 -10.43 19.35
CA SER A 197 -20.94 -11.73 19.35
C SER A 197 -20.56 -12.21 17.93
N SER A 198 -19.49 -13.00 17.85
CA SER A 198 -19.01 -13.68 16.65
C SER A 198 -19.30 -15.18 16.74
N LEU A 199 -20.05 -15.70 15.77
CA LEU A 199 -20.51 -17.08 15.69
C LEU A 199 -19.95 -17.76 14.44
N ASN A 200 -19.28 -18.89 14.62
CA ASN A 200 -18.83 -19.76 13.52
C ASN A 200 -19.43 -21.16 13.68
N ILE A 201 -20.47 -21.44 12.91
CA ILE A 201 -21.32 -22.61 13.08
C ILE A 201 -21.12 -23.58 11.92
N ARG A 202 -20.81 -24.85 12.20
CA ARG A 202 -20.55 -25.87 11.17
C ARG A 202 -21.25 -27.19 11.48
N SER A 203 -21.95 -27.77 10.50
CA SER A 203 -22.57 -29.10 10.61
C SER A 203 -23.45 -29.28 11.87
N THR A 204 -24.20 -28.25 12.25
CA THR A 204 -24.98 -28.20 13.51
C THR A 204 -26.47 -28.35 13.23
N ASN A 205 -27.18 -29.12 14.05
CA ASN A 205 -28.63 -29.31 13.98
C ASN A 205 -29.34 -28.68 15.20
N ILE A 206 -30.28 -27.76 14.94
CA ILE A 206 -31.10 -27.10 15.96
C ILE A 206 -32.57 -27.43 15.69
N ARG A 207 -33.17 -28.28 16.52
CA ARG A 207 -34.53 -28.80 16.29
C ARG A 207 -35.34 -29.02 17.55
N LEU A 208 -36.66 -29.08 17.42
CA LEU A 208 -37.59 -29.32 18.54
C LEU A 208 -37.53 -28.27 19.65
N ASN A 209 -37.15 -27.03 19.33
CA ASN A 209 -37.13 -25.90 20.26
C ASN A 209 -38.37 -24.99 20.06
N ASP A 210 -38.72 -24.16 21.05
CA ASP A 210 -39.75 -23.12 20.83
C ASP A 210 -39.24 -22.05 19.87
N VAL A 211 -37.98 -21.63 20.03
CA VAL A 211 -37.25 -20.79 19.08
C VAL A 211 -35.93 -21.47 18.75
N GLY A 212 -35.67 -21.77 17.48
CA GLY A 212 -34.42 -22.39 17.03
C GLY A 212 -33.24 -21.46 17.24
N VAL A 213 -33.23 -20.32 16.54
CA VAL A 213 -32.20 -19.29 16.68
C VAL A 213 -32.83 -17.93 16.95
N PHE A 214 -32.28 -17.19 17.90
CA PHE A 214 -32.63 -15.80 18.18
C PHE A 214 -31.38 -14.92 18.10
N ILE A 215 -31.38 -13.95 17.18
CA ILE A 215 -30.28 -12.97 17.01
C ILE A 215 -30.79 -11.58 17.34
N GLN A 216 -30.12 -10.90 18.27
CA GLN A 216 -30.41 -9.55 18.74
C GLN A 216 -29.14 -8.68 18.70
N GLY A 217 -29.21 -7.53 18.03
CA GLY A 217 -28.06 -6.66 17.79
C GLY A 217 -27.13 -7.18 16.68
N GLU A 218 -26.08 -6.39 16.39
CA GLU A 218 -25.17 -6.62 15.28
C GLU A 218 -24.16 -7.72 15.60
N ASN A 219 -24.49 -8.97 15.28
CA ASN A 219 -23.63 -10.14 15.51
C ASN A 219 -22.99 -10.62 14.19
N GLN A 220 -21.72 -11.00 14.24
CA GLN A 220 -21.06 -11.63 13.08
C GLN A 220 -21.40 -13.11 13.07
N THR A 221 -22.03 -13.60 11.99
CA THR A 221 -22.42 -15.01 11.89
C THR A 221 -21.93 -15.64 10.60
N VAL A 222 -21.07 -16.66 10.71
CA VAL A 222 -20.64 -17.52 9.62
C VAL A 222 -21.22 -18.90 9.84
N GLN A 223 -21.91 -19.45 8.84
CA GLN A 223 -22.49 -20.79 8.93
C GLN A 223 -22.17 -21.65 7.72
N ASN A 224 -21.89 -22.93 7.94
CA ASN A 224 -21.73 -23.94 6.89
C ASN A 224 -22.34 -25.28 7.34
N GLY A 225 -23.44 -25.69 6.71
CA GLY A 225 -24.15 -26.92 7.10
C GLY A 225 -24.93 -26.79 8.41
N LEU A 226 -25.40 -25.58 8.75
CA LEU A 226 -26.40 -25.40 9.80
C LEU A 226 -27.76 -25.91 9.29
N LEU A 227 -28.49 -26.66 10.11
CA LEU A 227 -29.85 -27.13 9.85
C LEU A 227 -30.75 -26.69 11.01
N VAL A 228 -31.75 -25.86 10.72
CA VAL A 228 -32.75 -25.41 11.70
C VAL A 228 -34.13 -25.87 11.24
N GLU A 229 -34.68 -26.90 11.89
CA GLU A 229 -35.91 -27.61 11.48
C GLU A 229 -36.75 -28.03 12.70
N ASP A 230 -38.04 -28.32 12.50
CA ASP A 230 -38.95 -28.81 13.55
C ASP A 230 -39.02 -27.93 14.83
N ASN A 231 -38.78 -26.62 14.73
CA ASN A 231 -38.97 -25.65 15.82
C ASN A 231 -40.30 -24.89 15.65
N LYS A 232 -40.91 -24.40 16.74
CA LYS A 232 -42.11 -23.54 16.63
C LYS A 232 -41.78 -22.23 15.88
N ILE A 233 -40.61 -21.66 16.15
CA ILE A 233 -40.04 -20.53 15.41
C ILE A 233 -38.63 -20.92 14.97
N GLY A 234 -38.35 -20.94 13.67
CA GLY A 234 -37.02 -21.27 13.15
C GLY A 234 -35.98 -20.20 13.50
N LEU A 235 -36.23 -18.96 13.06
CA LEU A 235 -35.39 -17.80 13.35
C LEU A 235 -36.21 -16.62 13.88
N ALA A 236 -35.78 -16.04 14.98
CA ALA A 236 -36.24 -14.74 15.48
C ALA A 236 -35.11 -13.72 15.29
N SER A 237 -35.36 -12.64 14.55
CA SER A 237 -34.41 -11.54 14.41
C SER A 237 -35.10 -10.28 13.89
N ALA A 238 -34.85 -9.13 14.52
CA ALA A 238 -35.23 -7.82 13.99
C ALA A 238 -34.48 -7.53 12.68
N GLU A 239 -33.20 -7.90 12.64
CA GLU A 239 -32.28 -7.67 11.53
C GLU A 239 -32.49 -8.66 10.39
N ARG A 240 -32.12 -8.28 9.16
CA ARG A 240 -32.25 -9.18 8.00
C ARG A 240 -31.09 -10.18 8.02
N PRO A 241 -31.35 -11.48 8.27
CA PRO A 241 -30.29 -12.48 8.27
C PRO A 241 -29.71 -12.62 6.88
N ASP A 242 -28.42 -12.97 6.84
CA ASP A 242 -27.70 -13.33 5.63
C ASP A 242 -28.48 -14.38 4.78
N PRO A 243 -28.44 -14.32 3.44
CA PRO A 243 -29.16 -15.27 2.58
C PRO A 243 -28.82 -16.74 2.83
N ALA A 244 -27.56 -17.07 3.13
CA ALA A 244 -27.14 -18.42 3.46
C ALA A 244 -27.72 -18.87 4.81
N PHE A 245 -27.71 -17.99 5.82
CA PHE A 245 -28.37 -18.25 7.10
C PHE A 245 -29.89 -18.41 6.95
N LYS A 246 -30.52 -17.66 6.05
CA LYS A 246 -31.95 -17.84 5.76
C LYS A 246 -32.25 -19.18 5.09
N LYS A 247 -31.31 -19.72 4.30
CA LYS A 247 -31.44 -21.04 3.65
C LYS A 247 -31.33 -22.20 4.64
N SER A 248 -30.53 -22.07 5.70
CA SER A 248 -30.41 -23.11 6.75
C SER A 248 -31.68 -23.29 7.59
N VAL A 249 -32.58 -22.29 7.60
CA VAL A 249 -33.88 -22.36 8.27
C VAL A 249 -34.93 -23.00 7.35
N THR A 250 -35.23 -24.27 7.58
CA THR A 250 -36.07 -25.10 6.69
C THR A 250 -37.56 -24.75 6.80
N ARG A 251 -38.37 -25.32 5.90
CA ARG A 251 -39.85 -25.18 5.91
C ARG A 251 -40.54 -26.08 6.95
N GLN A 252 -39.82 -26.96 7.62
CA GLN A 252 -40.38 -27.86 8.64
C GLN A 252 -40.61 -27.17 9.99
N ASN A 253 -40.13 -25.93 10.17
CA ASN A 253 -40.49 -25.12 11.33
C ASN A 253 -41.93 -24.57 11.19
N ASP A 254 -42.70 -24.54 12.28
CA ASP A 254 -44.09 -24.02 12.27
C ASP A 254 -44.13 -22.56 11.77
N ARG A 255 -43.15 -21.76 12.17
CA ARG A 255 -42.88 -20.41 11.65
C ARG A 255 -41.41 -20.24 11.32
N ARG A 256 -41.07 -20.05 10.04
CA ARG A 256 -39.67 -19.88 9.61
C ARG A 256 -38.98 -18.62 10.17
N LEU A 257 -39.68 -17.50 10.20
CA LEU A 257 -39.09 -16.20 10.59
C LEU A 257 -40.06 -15.37 11.42
N LEU A 258 -39.58 -14.85 12.54
CA LEU A 258 -40.22 -13.84 13.37
C LEU A 258 -39.37 -12.56 13.34
N ARG A 259 -39.98 -11.45 12.90
CA ARG A 259 -39.33 -10.13 12.81
C ARG A 259 -39.55 -9.25 14.03
N ASN A 260 -40.76 -9.30 14.59
CA ASN A 260 -41.09 -8.54 15.79
C ASN A 260 -40.60 -9.33 17.01
N VAL A 261 -39.33 -9.10 17.38
CA VAL A 261 -38.67 -9.80 18.49
C VAL A 261 -38.97 -9.18 19.85
N ALA A 262 -39.57 -7.99 19.90
CA ALA A 262 -39.93 -7.30 21.14
C ALA A 262 -40.89 -8.10 22.04
N MET A 263 -41.60 -9.10 21.49
CA MET A 263 -42.44 -10.01 22.27
C MET A 263 -41.66 -11.15 22.94
N LEU A 264 -40.41 -11.39 22.55
CA LEU A 264 -39.52 -12.40 23.11
C LEU A 264 -38.56 -11.82 24.16
N GLU A 265 -38.12 -10.57 24.00
CA GLU A 265 -37.13 -9.93 24.88
C GLU A 265 -37.51 -9.92 26.37
N PRO A 266 -38.73 -9.50 26.78
CA PRO A 266 -39.11 -9.48 28.20
C PRO A 266 -39.20 -10.88 28.81
N THR A 267 -39.24 -11.91 27.96
CA THR A 267 -39.46 -13.29 28.36
C THR A 267 -38.13 -14.06 28.56
N LEU A 268 -36.98 -13.46 28.23
CA LEU A 268 -35.64 -14.01 28.44
C LEU A 268 -35.21 -14.02 29.92
N GLY A 269 -35.72 -13.05 30.70
CA GLY A 269 -35.23 -12.74 32.04
C GLY A 269 -33.95 -11.89 31.99
N GLU A 270 -33.39 -11.56 33.16
CA GLU A 270 -32.07 -10.95 33.24
C GLU A 270 -31.01 -11.92 32.70
N GLU A 271 -30.04 -11.39 31.94
CA GLU A 271 -28.87 -12.17 31.52
C GLU A 271 -28.23 -12.73 32.79
N PRO A 272 -28.09 -14.06 32.92
CA PRO A 272 -27.57 -14.63 34.14
C PRO A 272 -26.13 -14.19 34.36
N GLU A 273 -25.87 -13.76 35.58
CA GLU A 273 -24.52 -13.55 36.07
C GLU A 273 -23.97 -14.90 36.54
N ASN A 274 -22.75 -15.23 36.10
CA ASN A 274 -22.01 -16.33 36.67
C ASN A 274 -21.92 -16.14 38.20
N SER A 275 -22.42 -17.13 38.94
CA SER A 275 -22.53 -17.09 40.41
C SER A 275 -21.18 -16.92 41.11
N TYR A 276 -20.07 -17.10 40.39
CA TYR A 276 -18.71 -16.98 40.89
C TYR A 276 -17.94 -15.77 40.31
N ALA A 277 -18.54 -14.97 39.42
CA ALA A 277 -17.88 -13.83 38.79
C ALA A 277 -17.59 -12.67 39.75
N SER A 278 -18.42 -12.47 40.78
CA SER A 278 -18.26 -11.36 41.75
C SER A 278 -17.01 -11.46 42.63
N GLU A 279 -16.51 -12.68 42.89
CA GLU A 279 -15.25 -12.89 43.62
C GLU A 279 -14.03 -12.58 42.74
N LEU A 280 -14.15 -12.76 41.41
CA LEU A 280 -13.17 -12.25 40.46
C LEU A 280 -13.27 -10.73 40.34
N THR A 281 -14.45 -10.10 40.35
CA THR A 281 -14.57 -8.63 40.32
C THR A 281 -13.98 -7.97 41.57
N ALA A 282 -14.01 -8.64 42.72
CA ALA A 282 -13.35 -8.18 43.94
C ALA A 282 -11.82 -8.38 43.89
N MET A 283 -11.33 -9.48 43.30
CA MET A 283 -9.90 -9.69 43.02
C MET A 283 -9.38 -8.85 41.86
N GLU A 284 -10.18 -8.57 40.84
CA GLU A 284 -9.92 -7.65 39.74
C GLU A 284 -10.04 -6.21 40.24
N ALA A 285 -10.84 -5.90 41.26
CA ALA A 285 -10.76 -4.61 41.95
C ALA A 285 -9.51 -4.50 42.83
N GLU A 286 -9.00 -5.61 43.37
CA GLU A 286 -7.70 -5.68 44.06
C GLU A 286 -6.50 -5.67 43.09
N VAL A 287 -6.63 -6.24 41.89
CA VAL A 287 -5.61 -6.24 40.81
C VAL A 287 -5.68 -4.97 39.96
N ALA A 288 -6.86 -4.43 39.67
CA ALA A 288 -7.06 -3.10 39.08
C ALA A 288 -6.79 -1.98 40.09
N SER A 289 -6.50 -2.30 41.36
CA SER A 289 -5.87 -1.35 42.27
C SER A 289 -4.40 -1.09 41.92
N GLU A 290 -3.79 -1.89 41.03
CA GLU A 290 -2.58 -1.48 40.29
C GLU A 290 -3.02 -0.87 38.96
N SER A 291 -3.38 0.42 38.97
CA SER A 291 -3.54 1.22 37.77
C SER A 291 -2.20 1.31 37.03
N GLY A 292 -1.91 0.36 36.14
CA GLY A 292 -0.65 0.26 35.41
C GLY A 292 -0.88 0.36 33.91
N TRP A 293 -0.09 1.18 33.24
CA TRP A 293 0.00 1.13 31.78
C TRP A 293 0.69 -0.18 31.38
N LYS A 294 0.06 -0.95 30.49
CA LYS A 294 0.73 -2.07 29.80
C LYS A 294 1.65 -1.48 28.76
N VAL A 295 2.94 -1.79 28.82
CA VAL A 295 3.92 -1.31 27.86
C VAL A 295 4.34 -2.49 27.00
N SER A 296 4.20 -2.35 25.69
CA SER A 296 4.69 -3.29 24.69
C SER A 296 5.46 -2.56 23.60
N GLY A 297 6.42 -3.20 22.97
CA GLY A 297 7.17 -2.54 21.92
C GLY A 297 8.29 -3.38 21.33
N ASN A 298 8.98 -2.78 20.36
CA ASN A 298 10.18 -3.30 19.74
C ASN A 298 11.28 -2.25 19.80
N VAL A 299 12.47 -2.65 20.22
CA VAL A 299 13.68 -1.83 20.15
C VAL A 299 14.73 -2.59 19.33
N ILE A 300 15.26 -1.92 18.32
CA ILE A 300 16.29 -2.41 17.42
C ILE A 300 17.49 -1.48 17.51
N LEU A 301 18.66 -2.07 17.72
CA LEU A 301 19.94 -1.38 17.63
C LEU A 301 20.79 -2.08 16.57
N ASP A 302 21.04 -1.38 15.48
CA ASP A 302 21.98 -1.82 14.45
C ASP A 302 23.33 -1.15 14.66
N LEU A 303 24.39 -1.94 14.63
CA LEU A 303 25.76 -1.47 14.57
C LEU A 303 26.40 -2.09 13.34
N GLY A 304 26.86 -1.26 12.42
CA GLY A 304 27.44 -1.76 11.18
C GLY A 304 28.69 -1.03 10.75
N TYR A 305 29.32 -1.59 9.72
CA TYR A 305 30.50 -1.06 9.07
C TYR A 305 30.42 -1.30 7.57
N HIS A 306 30.70 -0.27 6.77
CA HIS A 306 30.86 -0.35 5.32
C HIS A 306 32.32 -0.13 4.91
N GLU A 307 32.84 -1.01 4.05
CA GLU A 307 34.09 -0.80 3.31
C GLU A 307 33.76 -0.58 1.82
N VAL A 308 33.82 0.68 1.40
CA VAL A 308 33.48 1.09 0.03
C VAL A 308 34.75 1.26 -0.79
N LEU A 309 34.83 0.53 -1.91
CA LEU A 309 35.95 0.53 -2.83
C LEU A 309 35.45 0.91 -4.23
N THR A 310 35.73 2.14 -4.66
CA THR A 310 35.48 2.58 -6.04
C THR A 310 36.57 2.05 -6.99
N TYR A 311 36.36 2.16 -8.30
CA TYR A 311 37.38 1.75 -9.27
C TYR A 311 38.65 2.61 -9.16
N ARG A 312 39.79 2.05 -9.57
CA ARG A 312 41.09 2.72 -9.58
C ARG A 312 41.49 3.08 -11.01
N ASN A 313 41.83 4.34 -11.28
CA ASN A 313 42.29 4.77 -12.58
C ASN A 313 43.66 4.13 -12.90
N TYR A 314 43.73 3.25 -13.89
CA TYR A 314 44.97 2.66 -14.42
C TYR A 314 45.40 3.26 -15.78
N HIS A 315 44.71 4.31 -16.24
CA HIS A 315 44.98 5.00 -17.50
C HIS A 315 45.65 6.35 -17.21
N ALA A 316 45.98 7.10 -18.26
CA ALA A 316 46.44 8.48 -18.10
C ALA A 316 45.42 9.32 -17.32
N ASP A 317 45.86 10.47 -16.82
CA ASP A 317 45.02 11.39 -16.06
C ASP A 317 43.73 11.70 -16.86
N MET A 318 42.58 11.47 -16.21
CA MET A 318 41.26 11.67 -16.81
C MET A 318 40.56 12.86 -16.15
N ILE A 319 39.83 13.64 -16.95
CA ILE A 319 38.95 14.69 -16.44
C ILE A 319 37.54 14.13 -16.46
N VAL A 320 36.88 14.11 -15.31
CA VAL A 320 35.48 13.68 -15.15
C VAL A 320 34.73 14.83 -14.48
N GLY A 321 33.88 15.50 -15.24
CA GLY A 321 33.26 16.76 -14.80
C GLY A 321 34.33 17.84 -14.56
N GLU A 322 34.31 18.45 -13.37
CA GLU A 322 35.32 19.43 -12.94
C GLU A 322 36.55 18.79 -12.26
N ASP A 323 36.52 17.48 -11.98
CA ASP A 323 37.57 16.77 -11.25
C ASP A 323 38.60 16.13 -12.19
N THR A 324 39.88 16.23 -11.82
CA THR A 324 40.98 15.51 -12.50
C THR A 324 41.38 14.28 -11.66
N ILE A 325 41.22 13.10 -12.25
CA ILE A 325 41.53 11.80 -11.64
C ILE A 325 42.87 11.32 -12.18
N TYR A 326 43.92 11.43 -11.36
CA TYR A 326 45.27 11.05 -11.76
C TYR A 326 45.42 9.54 -11.91
N HIS A 327 46.42 9.13 -12.70
CA HIS A 327 46.81 7.74 -12.78
C HIS A 327 47.15 7.17 -11.39
N GLY A 328 46.42 6.12 -10.98
CA GLY A 328 46.59 5.43 -9.71
C GLY A 328 45.66 5.92 -8.60
N ASP A 329 44.85 6.95 -8.83
CA ASP A 329 43.82 7.41 -7.89
C ASP A 329 42.51 6.64 -8.05
N HIS A 330 41.67 6.67 -7.02
CA HIS A 330 40.34 6.08 -7.07
C HIS A 330 39.31 7.11 -7.53
N PHE A 331 38.25 6.65 -8.21
CA PHE A 331 37.11 7.50 -8.54
C PHE A 331 36.40 7.95 -7.25
N LYS A 332 35.76 9.13 -7.30
CA LYS A 332 35.10 9.73 -6.13
C LYS A 332 33.92 8.86 -5.69
N ASN A 333 33.79 8.62 -4.38
CA ASN A 333 32.71 7.83 -3.81
C ASN A 333 31.51 8.73 -3.49
N TYR A 334 30.36 8.42 -4.08
CA TYR A 334 29.05 9.03 -3.80
C TYR A 334 27.98 7.99 -3.41
N PHE A 335 28.33 6.70 -3.34
CA PHE A 335 27.37 5.60 -3.24
C PHE A 335 26.91 5.31 -1.81
N GLN A 336 27.87 5.20 -0.88
CA GLN A 336 27.63 4.82 0.52
C GLN A 336 28.65 5.50 1.42
N THR A 337 28.27 5.80 2.66
CA THR A 337 29.17 6.39 3.67
C THR A 337 30.08 5.30 4.25
N PRO A 338 31.41 5.29 3.97
CA PRO A 338 32.29 4.25 4.50
C PRO A 338 32.51 4.39 6.01
N GLY A 339 32.74 3.28 6.71
CA GLY A 339 33.07 3.26 8.13
C GLY A 339 31.92 2.79 9.00
N LEU A 340 32.00 3.10 10.30
CA LEU A 340 31.00 2.69 11.28
C LEU A 340 29.72 3.51 11.16
N PHE A 341 28.59 2.83 11.32
CA PHE A 341 27.29 3.45 11.50
C PHE A 341 26.52 2.77 12.64
N ALA A 342 25.53 3.47 13.17
CA ALA A 342 24.59 2.95 14.15
C ALA A 342 23.17 3.42 13.83
N ASN A 343 22.21 2.50 13.85
CA ASN A 343 20.78 2.83 13.74
C ASN A 343 20.04 2.42 15.01
N TRP A 344 19.11 3.25 15.44
CA TRP A 344 18.32 3.10 16.64
C TRP A 344 16.86 3.24 16.26
N ILE A 345 16.15 2.12 16.26
CA ILE A 345 14.73 2.06 15.95
C ILE A 345 14.00 1.64 17.21
N ALA A 346 12.99 2.40 17.60
CA ALA A 346 12.16 2.07 18.75
C ALA A 346 10.71 2.33 18.40
N ASP A 347 9.83 1.40 18.76
CA ASP A 347 8.38 1.52 18.69
C ASP A 347 7.82 1.00 20.01
N VAL A 348 7.21 1.89 20.79
CA VAL A 348 6.74 1.62 22.15
C VAL A 348 5.30 2.10 22.27
N VAL A 349 4.39 1.17 22.55
CA VAL A 349 2.98 1.42 22.81
C VAL A 349 2.69 1.16 24.28
N MET A 350 2.05 2.13 24.92
CA MET A 350 1.52 2.04 26.27
C MET A 350 -0.01 2.05 26.19
N GLU A 351 -0.65 1.06 26.80
CA GLU A 351 -2.11 0.96 26.85
C GLU A 351 -2.58 0.94 28.32
N SER A 352 -3.51 1.82 28.67
CA SER A 352 -4.17 1.81 29.98
C SER A 352 -5.36 0.85 29.98
N ASP A 353 -5.79 0.42 31.17
CA ASP A 353 -6.96 -0.46 31.30
C ASP A 353 -8.27 0.18 30.83
N ASP A 354 -8.35 1.51 30.74
CA ASP A 354 -9.49 2.26 30.21
C ASP A 354 -9.38 2.58 28.70
N GLY A 355 -8.43 1.96 28.00
CA GLY A 355 -8.31 2.03 26.53
C GLY A 355 -7.58 3.25 26.00
N ARG A 356 -6.91 4.04 26.85
CA ARG A 356 -6.03 5.13 26.41
C ARG A 356 -4.73 4.53 25.91
N THR A 357 -4.20 5.13 24.85
CA THR A 357 -2.95 4.69 24.26
C THR A 357 -1.96 5.85 24.19
N PHE A 358 -0.69 5.53 24.42
CA PHE A 358 0.43 6.43 24.18
C PHE A 358 1.50 5.68 23.40
N GLU A 359 1.88 6.19 22.25
CA GLU A 359 2.83 5.56 21.34
C GLU A 359 4.04 6.47 21.15
N ILE A 360 5.24 5.91 21.15
CA ILE A 360 6.46 6.58 20.71
C ILE A 360 7.13 5.69 19.68
N ALA A 361 7.33 6.21 18.48
CA ALA A 361 8.13 5.59 17.43
C ALA A 361 9.30 6.51 17.05
N SER A 362 10.48 5.97 16.80
CA SER A 362 11.64 6.73 16.37
C SER A 362 12.58 5.90 15.50
N ASP A 363 13.15 6.53 14.49
CA ASP A 363 14.23 6.01 13.64
C ASP A 363 15.35 7.05 13.58
N ILE A 364 16.50 6.69 14.13
CA ILE A 364 17.65 7.57 14.31
C ILE A 364 18.90 6.86 13.84
N SER A 365 19.71 7.52 13.01
CA SER A 365 20.99 7.02 12.55
C SER A 365 22.16 7.92 12.95
N SER A 366 23.35 7.34 12.93
CA SER A 366 24.60 8.03 13.20
C SER A 366 25.69 7.40 12.33
N ASP A 367 26.37 8.22 11.54
CA ASP A 367 27.51 7.83 10.72
C ASP A 367 28.52 9.00 10.67
N LYS A 368 29.65 8.84 9.96
CA LYS A 368 30.67 9.89 9.87
C LYS A 368 30.28 11.13 9.05
N TRP A 369 29.27 11.02 8.20
CA TRP A 369 28.82 12.09 7.31
C TRP A 369 27.78 12.97 7.99
N ASN A 370 26.75 12.34 8.54
CA ASN A 370 25.59 12.94 9.17
C ASN A 370 25.74 13.12 10.70
N ASN A 371 26.68 12.42 11.36
CA ASN A 371 26.93 12.38 12.82
C ASN A 371 25.74 11.91 13.67
N PHE A 372 24.58 12.53 13.52
CA PHE A 372 23.31 12.18 14.16
C PHE A 372 22.17 12.69 13.28
N ASN A 373 21.33 11.78 12.81
CA ASN A 373 20.21 12.10 11.95
C ASN A 373 18.94 11.43 12.49
N VAL A 374 17.88 12.21 12.66
CA VAL A 374 16.55 11.68 13.03
C VAL A 374 15.77 11.54 11.74
N HIS A 375 15.61 10.30 11.26
CA HIS A 375 14.84 10.01 10.06
C HIS A 375 13.35 10.14 10.32
N SER A 376 12.90 9.59 11.45
CA SER A 376 11.52 9.75 11.89
C SER A 376 11.42 9.77 13.41
N PHE A 377 10.38 10.43 13.90
CA PHE A 377 10.01 10.48 15.31
C PHE A 377 8.53 10.76 15.37
N LEU A 378 7.76 9.96 16.09
CA LEU A 378 6.34 10.13 16.32
C LEU A 378 6.06 9.89 17.80
N ALA A 379 5.26 10.76 18.39
CA ALA A 379 4.65 10.53 19.69
C ALA A 379 3.16 10.76 19.56
N SER A 380 2.34 9.76 19.87
CA SER A 380 0.88 9.86 19.79
C SER A 380 0.23 9.55 21.13
N TYR A 381 -0.88 10.23 21.41
CA TYR A 381 -1.79 9.92 22.50
C TYR A 381 -3.19 9.80 21.93
N SER A 382 -3.94 8.77 22.34
CA SER A 382 -5.34 8.59 21.94
C SER A 382 -6.18 8.14 23.12
N ASP A 383 -7.39 8.69 23.20
CA ASP A 383 -8.45 8.21 24.09
C ASP A 383 -9.81 8.22 23.37
N ASP A 384 -10.88 8.00 24.13
CA ASP A 384 -12.27 7.92 23.67
C ASP A 384 -12.83 9.20 23.02
N PHE A 385 -12.14 10.34 23.19
CA PHE A 385 -12.58 11.68 22.79
C PHE A 385 -11.57 12.42 21.92
N GLN A 386 -10.28 12.10 22.01
CA GLN A 386 -9.24 12.88 21.35
C GLN A 386 -8.04 12.02 20.92
N LYS A 387 -7.38 12.48 19.86
CA LYS A 387 -6.09 11.96 19.42
C LYS A 387 -5.14 13.12 19.18
N MET A 388 -3.93 13.04 19.72
CA MET A 388 -2.87 14.03 19.52
C MET A 388 -1.65 13.31 18.96
N VAL A 389 -1.07 13.84 17.88
CA VAL A 389 0.16 13.30 17.29
C VAL A 389 1.20 14.41 17.18
N LEU A 390 2.41 14.16 17.64
CA LEU A 390 3.59 15.02 17.52
C LEU A 390 4.67 14.29 16.72
N GLY A 391 5.42 15.03 15.91
CA GLY A 391 6.49 14.49 15.09
C GLY A 391 6.07 14.22 13.64
N HIS A 392 6.77 13.28 13.00
CA HIS A 392 6.54 12.79 11.65
C HIS A 392 5.22 12.05 11.59
N GLN A 393 4.33 12.50 10.73
CA GLN A 393 3.02 11.90 10.54
C GLN A 393 2.59 12.04 9.08
N PHE A 394 1.74 11.12 8.66
CA PHE A 394 1.07 11.17 7.37
C PHE A 394 -0.39 11.56 7.58
N VAL A 395 -0.82 12.64 6.95
CA VAL A 395 -2.20 13.13 7.02
C VAL A 395 -2.84 13.04 5.64
N SER A 396 -4.02 12.45 5.54
CA SER A 396 -4.80 12.35 4.31
C SER A 396 -6.31 12.57 4.56
N SER A 397 -7.03 12.90 3.49
CA SER A 397 -8.49 12.97 3.44
C SER A 397 -8.97 12.60 2.04
N ASP A 398 -9.43 13.56 1.24
CA ASP A 398 -9.89 13.38 -0.12
C ASP A 398 -8.72 13.41 -1.13
N ASP A 399 -8.87 12.71 -2.26
CA ASP A 399 -7.81 12.61 -3.27
C ASP A 399 -7.52 13.95 -3.97
N LEU A 400 -8.49 14.86 -4.02
CA LEU A 400 -8.36 16.13 -4.72
C LEU A 400 -7.52 17.14 -3.94
N ALA A 401 -7.81 17.34 -2.65
CA ALA A 401 -7.18 18.37 -1.84
C ALA A 401 -6.14 17.81 -0.88
N MET A 402 -6.29 16.58 -0.40
CA MET A 402 -5.44 15.98 0.64
C MET A 402 -5.19 14.47 0.40
N ALA A 403 -4.71 14.10 -0.79
CA ALA A 403 -4.35 12.71 -1.10
C ALA A 403 -3.31 12.15 -0.12
N GLY A 404 -2.39 12.99 0.35
CA GLY A 404 -1.41 12.60 1.35
C GLY A 404 -0.37 13.67 1.63
N VAL A 405 -0.13 13.96 2.91
CA VAL A 405 0.91 14.90 3.37
C VAL A 405 1.72 14.24 4.47
N SER A 406 2.98 13.93 4.16
CA SER A 406 3.99 13.64 5.17
C SER A 406 4.50 14.95 5.76
N MET A 407 4.39 15.13 7.07
CA MET A 407 4.90 16.32 7.75
C MET A 407 5.52 15.99 9.10
N LEU A 408 6.55 16.74 9.47
CA LEU A 408 7.09 16.85 10.81
C LEU A 408 6.37 17.99 11.54
N GLY A 409 5.46 17.67 12.46
CA GLY A 409 4.64 18.69 13.12
C GLY A 409 3.72 18.16 14.20
N ALA A 410 2.52 18.73 14.29
CA ALA A 410 1.50 18.35 15.25
C ALA A 410 0.13 18.18 14.59
N SER A 411 -0.66 17.24 15.08
CA SER A 411 -2.09 17.15 14.79
C SER A 411 -2.89 16.88 16.05
N TYR A 412 -4.14 17.32 16.02
CA TYR A 412 -5.11 17.12 17.09
C TYR A 412 -6.47 16.82 16.47
N GLU A 413 -7.09 15.76 16.95
CA GLU A 413 -8.41 15.29 16.57
C GLU A 413 -9.31 15.29 17.80
N LEU A 414 -10.51 15.84 17.68
CA LEU A 414 -11.52 15.86 18.71
C LEU A 414 -12.79 15.18 18.20
N GLN A 415 -13.21 14.13 18.90
CA GLN A 415 -14.39 13.34 18.62
C GLN A 415 -15.53 13.75 19.56
N LEU A 416 -16.62 14.25 18.98
CA LEU A 416 -17.77 14.77 19.71
C LEU A 416 -19.03 13.95 19.41
N PHE A 417 -19.65 13.47 20.48
CA PHE A 417 -20.89 12.70 20.50
C PHE A 417 -20.78 11.37 19.74
N LYS A 418 -21.38 10.30 20.26
CA LYS A 418 -21.40 8.99 19.58
C LYS A 418 -22.80 8.75 18.99
N ASN A 419 -22.88 8.25 17.76
CA ASN A 419 -24.15 7.82 17.16
C ASN A 419 -24.58 6.45 17.72
N ALA A 420 -25.72 5.91 17.25
CA ALA A 420 -26.24 4.61 17.69
C ALA A 420 -25.29 3.42 17.41
N ALA A 421 -24.32 3.59 16.49
CA ALA A 421 -23.27 2.61 16.18
C ALA A 421 -21.96 2.90 16.93
N LYS A 422 -21.99 3.75 17.96
CA LYS A 422 -20.83 4.19 18.76
C LYS A 422 -19.74 4.95 17.97
N MET A 423 -20.01 5.35 16.72
CA MET A 423 -19.07 6.16 15.93
C MET A 423 -19.21 7.65 16.27
N PRO A 424 -18.12 8.44 16.24
CA PRO A 424 -18.19 9.89 16.42
C PRO A 424 -19.15 10.52 15.42
N MET A 425 -20.08 11.36 15.88
CA MET A 425 -21.01 12.10 15.01
C MET A 425 -20.34 13.32 14.40
N PHE A 426 -19.43 13.95 15.14
CA PHE A 426 -18.64 15.08 14.69
C PHE A 426 -17.18 14.84 15.06
N GLU A 427 -16.30 15.01 14.10
CA GLU A 427 -14.86 14.92 14.31
C GLU A 427 -14.22 16.21 13.80
N VAL A 428 -13.37 16.83 14.61
CA VAL A 428 -12.64 18.05 14.24
C VAL A 428 -11.16 17.73 14.28
N THR A 429 -10.50 17.80 13.13
CA THR A 429 -9.06 17.59 13.01
C THR A 429 -8.39 18.91 12.66
N ALA A 430 -7.29 19.23 13.32
CA ALA A 430 -6.39 20.33 12.96
C ALA A 430 -4.96 19.83 12.95
N PHE A 431 -4.16 20.28 11.99
CA PHE A 431 -2.80 19.79 11.80
C PHE A 431 -1.90 20.88 11.19
N GLY A 432 -0.60 20.80 11.47
CA GLY A 432 0.40 21.65 10.82
C GLY A 432 1.83 21.25 11.14
N GLY A 433 2.74 21.51 10.20
CA GLY A 433 4.12 21.03 10.28
C GLY A 433 4.98 21.38 9.07
N GLU A 434 6.26 21.00 9.14
CA GLU A 434 7.23 21.05 8.04
C GLU A 434 7.01 19.84 7.12
N VAL A 435 6.71 20.08 5.84
CA VAL A 435 6.57 19.03 4.80
C VAL A 435 7.88 18.83 4.05
N GLN A 436 8.69 19.87 3.95
CA GLN A 436 9.96 19.88 3.23
C GLN A 436 10.98 20.70 4.01
N ALA A 437 12.09 20.07 4.41
CA ALA A 437 13.22 20.77 5.01
C ALA A 437 13.99 21.56 3.94
N PRO A 438 14.61 22.70 4.28
CA PRO A 438 15.34 23.51 3.30
C PRO A 438 16.67 22.85 2.91
N LYS A 439 17.03 22.89 1.62
CA LYS A 439 18.38 22.58 1.12
C LYS A 439 19.16 23.87 0.93
N VAL A 440 20.11 24.16 1.82
CA VAL A 440 20.86 25.43 1.84
C VAL A 440 22.17 25.29 1.05
N VAL A 441 22.42 26.19 0.10
CA VAL A 441 23.65 26.18 -0.73
C VAL A 441 24.92 26.14 0.14
N GLY A 442 25.86 25.28 -0.23
CA GLY A 442 27.14 25.07 0.46
C GLY A 442 27.06 24.22 1.72
N THR A 443 25.87 23.75 2.11
CA THR A 443 25.72 22.75 3.17
C THR A 443 25.84 21.33 2.61
N LYS A 444 26.12 20.35 3.47
CA LYS A 444 26.19 18.94 3.07
C LYS A 444 24.81 18.45 2.62
N ASP A 445 24.75 17.73 1.51
CA ASP A 445 23.56 16.92 1.22
C ASP A 445 23.51 15.76 2.25
N ARG A 446 22.37 15.56 2.91
CA ARG A 446 22.22 14.49 3.90
C ARG A 446 21.88 13.14 3.26
N ASP A 447 21.36 13.18 2.04
CA ASP A 447 20.86 12.04 1.30
C ASP A 447 21.95 11.45 0.39
N ILE A 448 22.95 12.26 -0.02
CA ILE A 448 24.05 11.83 -0.88
C ILE A 448 25.42 12.06 -0.21
N TYR A 449 26.23 11.00 -0.15
CA TYR A 449 27.52 11.05 0.52
C TYR A 449 28.54 11.88 -0.27
N ASN A 450 29.29 12.74 0.43
CA ASN A 450 30.38 13.54 -0.15
C ASN A 450 29.92 14.53 -1.24
N GLU A 451 28.66 14.94 -1.16
CA GLU A 451 28.03 15.94 -2.01
C GLU A 451 27.54 17.14 -1.18
N TYR A 452 27.63 18.32 -1.77
CA TYR A 452 27.24 19.58 -1.14
C TYR A 452 26.22 20.27 -2.04
N ILE A 453 25.24 20.92 -1.43
CA ILE A 453 24.16 21.57 -2.17
C ILE A 453 24.72 22.73 -3.00
N ASP A 454 24.57 22.65 -4.32
CA ASP A 454 25.06 23.69 -5.24
C ASP A 454 24.00 24.76 -5.57
N ASP A 455 24.43 25.84 -6.24
CA ASP A 455 23.55 26.92 -6.69
C ASP A 455 22.64 26.42 -7.83
N GLY A 456 21.36 26.21 -7.51
CA GLY A 456 20.37 25.61 -8.39
C GLY A 456 19.70 24.37 -7.82
N GLU A 457 20.27 23.78 -6.76
CA GLU A 457 19.72 22.66 -6.01
C GLU A 457 19.02 23.09 -4.71
N ALA A 458 19.07 24.40 -4.43
CA ALA A 458 18.51 24.96 -3.22
C ALA A 458 16.99 24.76 -3.15
N VAL A 459 16.48 24.50 -1.94
CA VAL A 459 15.06 24.23 -1.70
C VAL A 459 14.59 25.07 -0.52
N ALA A 460 13.42 25.71 -0.65
CA ALA A 460 12.79 26.44 0.44
C ALA A 460 12.13 25.48 1.44
N GLN A 461 12.07 25.87 2.72
CA GLN A 461 11.33 25.12 3.73
C GLN A 461 9.83 25.26 3.47
N LYS A 462 9.09 24.16 3.37
CA LYS A 462 7.63 24.17 3.18
C LYS A 462 6.91 23.87 4.48
N MET A 463 6.08 24.80 4.94
CA MET A 463 5.18 24.60 6.07
C MET A 463 3.74 24.42 5.58
N VAL A 464 2.99 23.52 6.22
CA VAL A 464 1.56 23.28 5.95
C VAL A 464 0.72 23.51 7.20
N LEU A 465 -0.53 23.92 6.99
CA LEU A 465 -1.57 24.00 8.02
C LEU A 465 -2.90 23.59 7.40
N GLY A 466 -3.68 22.78 8.10
CA GLY A 466 -5.03 22.45 7.69
C GLY A 466 -5.94 22.08 8.84
N ALA A 467 -7.24 22.04 8.53
CA ALA A 467 -8.25 21.52 9.42
C ALA A 467 -9.41 20.93 8.62
N LYS A 468 -10.07 19.93 9.19
CA LYS A 468 -11.31 19.36 8.64
C LYS A 468 -12.33 19.10 9.74
N VAL A 469 -13.60 19.19 9.36
CA VAL A 469 -14.74 18.80 10.18
C VAL A 469 -15.48 17.69 9.44
N LEU A 470 -15.55 16.53 10.06
CA LEU A 470 -16.26 15.36 9.55
C LEU A 470 -17.58 15.18 10.30
N TRP A 471 -18.62 14.82 9.56
CA TRP A 471 -20.00 14.76 10.02
C TRP A 471 -20.65 13.42 9.66
N ASN A 472 -20.88 12.59 10.67
CA ASN A 472 -21.40 11.21 10.56
C ASN A 472 -22.82 11.09 11.14
N MET A 473 -23.73 11.96 10.74
CA MET A 473 -25.07 12.00 11.34
C MET A 473 -25.96 10.80 11.01
N HIS A 474 -25.66 10.04 9.96
CA HIS A 474 -26.43 8.88 9.55
C HIS A 474 -25.50 7.73 9.13
N ARG A 475 -25.81 6.48 9.51
CA ARG A 475 -25.00 5.27 9.19
C ARG A 475 -24.79 4.95 7.69
N ARG A 476 -25.25 5.82 6.78
CA ARG A 476 -25.17 5.65 5.32
C ARG A 476 -24.69 6.92 4.61
N PHE A 477 -24.38 7.96 5.38
CA PHE A 477 -23.85 9.19 4.87
C PHE A 477 -22.88 9.78 5.89
N ASP A 478 -21.67 9.97 5.43
CA ASP A 478 -20.66 10.78 6.07
C ASP A 478 -20.19 11.84 5.07
N GLY A 479 -19.81 12.99 5.59
CA GLY A 479 -19.22 14.04 4.77
C GLY A 479 -18.25 14.87 5.57
N ALA A 480 -17.26 15.44 4.89
CA ALA A 480 -16.27 16.30 5.50
C ALA A 480 -16.15 17.61 4.75
N LEU A 481 -15.78 18.65 5.49
CA LEU A 481 -15.45 19.98 5.00
C LEU A 481 -14.12 20.37 5.59
N GLY A 482 -13.18 20.83 4.77
CA GLY A 482 -11.86 21.17 5.25
C GLY A 482 -11.16 22.24 4.45
N PHE A 483 -10.00 22.64 4.97
CA PHE A 483 -9.06 23.49 4.28
C PHE A 483 -7.63 22.99 4.51
N VAL A 484 -6.77 23.24 3.54
CA VAL A 484 -5.34 23.05 3.65
C VAL A 484 -4.63 24.23 2.99
N GLY A 485 -3.56 24.71 3.59
CA GLY A 485 -2.72 25.75 3.00
C GLY A 485 -1.26 25.51 3.31
N SER A 486 -0.40 26.01 2.44
CA SER A 486 1.05 25.93 2.63
C SER A 486 1.73 27.29 2.43
N LYS A 487 2.93 27.41 2.98
CA LYS A 487 3.83 28.52 2.71
C LYS A 487 5.27 28.04 2.70
N ASP A 488 5.97 28.43 1.65
CA ASP A 488 7.41 28.17 1.50
C ASP A 488 8.21 29.36 2.06
N TYR A 489 9.26 29.06 2.83
CA TYR A 489 10.15 30.01 3.50
C TYR A 489 11.57 29.82 3.00
N LEU A 490 12.16 30.88 2.45
CA LEU A 490 13.52 30.88 1.95
C LEU A 490 14.47 31.64 2.90
N GLU A 491 14.11 32.88 3.26
CA GLU A 491 14.97 33.76 4.07
C GLU A 491 14.87 33.51 5.57
N ASP A 492 13.66 33.27 6.08
CA ASP A 492 13.39 33.10 7.52
C ASP A 492 12.58 31.81 7.75
N PRO A 493 13.19 30.64 7.50
CA PRO A 493 12.55 29.36 7.75
C PRO A 493 12.45 29.08 9.25
N PHE A 494 11.34 28.48 9.65
CA PHE A 494 11.03 28.18 11.04
C PHE A 494 11.99 27.12 11.60
N LEU A 495 12.75 27.46 12.65
CA LEU A 495 13.71 26.57 13.33
C LEU A 495 14.80 26.00 12.41
N ARG A 496 15.08 26.63 11.28
CA ARG A 496 16.11 26.24 10.30
C ARG A 496 16.95 27.46 9.92
N ASP A 497 18.07 27.21 9.26
CA ASP A 497 18.88 28.28 8.68
C ASP A 497 18.29 28.72 7.33
N GLY A 498 18.17 30.04 7.14
CA GLY A 498 17.68 30.65 5.91
C GLY A 498 18.77 30.87 4.86
N MET A 499 18.34 31.24 3.67
CA MET A 499 19.21 31.60 2.54
C MET A 499 18.72 32.89 1.88
N THR A 500 19.55 33.50 1.02
CA THR A 500 19.23 34.79 0.40
C THR A 500 18.00 34.71 -0.51
N GLU A 501 17.18 35.76 -0.62
CA GLU A 501 16.06 35.86 -1.58
C GLU A 501 16.46 35.53 -3.04
N ASN A 502 17.72 35.80 -3.37
CA ASN A 502 18.27 35.62 -4.71
C ASN A 502 18.75 34.19 -5.01
N ALA A 503 18.75 33.28 -4.02
CA ALA A 503 19.21 31.91 -4.20
C ALA A 503 18.49 31.25 -5.39
N ASN A 504 19.23 30.48 -6.19
CA ASN A 504 18.64 29.76 -7.30
C ASN A 504 18.04 28.44 -6.77
N THR A 505 16.72 28.40 -6.68
CA THR A 505 16.01 27.23 -6.14
C THR A 505 15.63 26.25 -7.25
N SER A 506 15.78 24.96 -6.98
CA SER A 506 15.37 23.87 -7.90
C SER A 506 13.85 23.83 -8.09
N THR A 507 13.10 24.21 -7.06
CA THR A 507 11.63 24.32 -7.10
C THR A 507 11.15 25.76 -6.89
N PRO A 508 9.97 26.14 -7.42
CA PRO A 508 9.36 27.42 -7.07
C PRO A 508 9.03 27.48 -5.58
N VAL A 509 9.15 28.70 -5.03
CA VAL A 509 8.66 29.05 -3.70
C VAL A 509 7.18 29.38 -3.85
N LEU A 510 6.28 28.64 -3.18
CA LEU A 510 4.83 28.75 -3.34
C LEU A 510 4.13 29.08 -2.01
N THR A 511 3.00 29.79 -2.08
CA THR A 511 2.02 29.87 -1.00
C THR A 511 0.68 29.40 -1.54
N SER A 512 0.00 28.49 -0.84
CA SER A 512 -1.23 27.87 -1.35
C SER A 512 -2.37 27.87 -0.34
N ARG A 513 -3.60 27.80 -0.86
CA ARG A 513 -4.83 27.70 -0.09
C ARG A 513 -5.85 26.86 -0.85
N THR A 514 -6.42 25.87 -0.18
CA THR A 514 -7.44 24.97 -0.73
C THR A 514 -8.58 24.83 0.26
N LEU A 515 -9.81 24.87 -0.26
CA LEU A 515 -11.02 24.46 0.44
C LEU A 515 -11.56 23.21 -0.22
N PHE A 516 -12.06 22.25 0.56
CA PHE A 516 -12.60 21.02 0.02
C PHE A 516 -13.83 20.53 0.78
N ALA A 517 -14.62 19.72 0.09
CA ALA A 517 -15.77 19.02 0.62
C ALA A 517 -15.81 17.61 0.02
N GLU A 518 -16.14 16.63 0.85
CA GLU A 518 -16.33 15.25 0.43
C GLU A 518 -17.57 14.64 1.06
N GLY A 519 -18.15 13.64 0.40
CA GLY A 519 -19.28 12.89 0.88
C GLY A 519 -19.26 11.46 0.39
N ASN A 520 -19.59 10.54 1.29
CA ASN A 520 -19.77 9.12 1.01
C ASN A 520 -21.22 8.73 1.25
N TRP A 521 -21.85 8.06 0.29
CA TRP A 521 -23.22 7.57 0.41
C TRP A 521 -23.30 6.07 0.20
N LEU A 522 -24.01 5.39 1.10
CA LEU A 522 -24.39 3.99 0.97
C LEU A 522 -25.88 3.90 0.58
N MET A 523 -26.16 3.64 -0.70
CA MET A 523 -27.54 3.58 -1.23
C MET A 523 -28.19 2.22 -0.97
N TYR A 524 -29.53 2.13 -1.00
CA TYR A 524 -30.24 0.86 -0.76
C TYR A 524 -30.60 0.14 -2.07
N PRO A 525 -30.41 -1.20 -2.15
CA PRO A 525 -29.68 -2.05 -1.19
C PRO A 525 -28.20 -1.64 -1.12
N GLY A 526 -27.57 -1.77 0.06
CA GLY A 526 -26.20 -1.32 0.45
C GLY A 526 -25.04 -1.86 -0.39
N ASP A 527 -25.37 -2.39 -1.55
CA ASP A 527 -24.49 -2.90 -2.58
C ASP A 527 -23.92 -1.76 -3.41
N ILE A 528 -24.49 -0.55 -3.33
CA ILE A 528 -24.05 0.66 -4.04
C ILE A 528 -23.37 1.63 -3.06
N LYS A 529 -22.11 1.95 -3.32
CA LYS A 529 -21.40 3.07 -2.70
C LYS A 529 -21.20 4.19 -3.71
N LEU A 530 -21.37 5.42 -3.25
CA LEU A 530 -21.04 6.61 -4.02
C LEU A 530 -20.07 7.45 -3.19
N ASN A 531 -19.05 7.97 -3.83
CA ASN A 531 -18.19 9.01 -3.28
C ASN A 531 -18.26 10.23 -4.20
N GLY A 532 -18.25 11.42 -3.59
CA GLY A 532 -18.20 12.69 -4.31
C GLY A 532 -17.30 13.66 -3.59
N GLN A 533 -16.39 14.28 -4.34
CA GLN A 533 -15.39 15.21 -3.83
C GLN A 533 -15.41 16.48 -4.67
N VAL A 534 -15.24 17.61 -4.02
CA VAL A 534 -15.07 18.91 -4.69
C VAL A 534 -14.06 19.73 -3.91
N ALA A 535 -13.13 20.34 -4.64
CA ALA A 535 -12.11 21.19 -4.07
C ALA A 535 -11.92 22.45 -4.91
N ILE A 536 -11.51 23.52 -4.25
CA ILE A 536 -11.11 24.77 -4.88
C ILE A 536 -9.80 25.23 -4.27
N GLY A 537 -8.77 25.43 -5.09
CA GLY A 537 -7.41 25.64 -4.61
C GLY A 537 -6.58 26.51 -5.53
N VAL A 538 -5.75 27.37 -4.95
CA VAL A 538 -4.87 28.29 -5.67
C VAL A 538 -3.48 28.33 -5.04
N ALA A 539 -2.46 28.57 -5.88
CA ALA A 539 -1.10 28.90 -5.46
C ALA A 539 -0.67 30.28 -5.98
N ASP A 540 0.04 31.03 -5.13
CA ASP A 540 0.47 32.40 -5.34
C ASP A 540 1.97 32.57 -5.00
N THR A 541 2.77 33.14 -5.92
CA THR A 541 4.06 33.84 -5.72
C THR A 541 4.62 34.42 -7.04
N ALA A 542 5.61 35.31 -6.93
CA ALA A 542 6.39 35.80 -8.09
C ALA A 542 7.16 34.69 -8.83
N ASN A 543 7.63 33.64 -8.13
CA ASN A 543 8.30 32.49 -8.75
C ASN A 543 7.30 31.63 -9.55
N ALA A 544 6.07 31.44 -9.06
CA ALA A 544 5.01 30.80 -9.82
C ALA A 544 4.63 31.60 -11.07
N ALA A 545 4.54 32.92 -10.94
CA ALA A 545 4.30 33.80 -12.09
C ALA A 545 5.46 33.79 -13.09
N ALA A 546 6.70 33.68 -12.60
CA ALA A 546 7.90 33.54 -13.42
C ALA A 546 7.93 32.21 -14.18
N ILE A 547 7.53 31.09 -13.55
CA ILE A 547 7.32 29.80 -14.23
C ILE A 547 6.26 29.94 -15.31
N ARG A 548 5.06 30.42 -14.95
CA ARG A 548 3.96 30.56 -15.92
C ARG A 548 4.35 31.46 -17.10
N ALA A 549 5.12 32.52 -16.85
CA ALA A 549 5.63 33.40 -17.89
C ALA A 549 6.72 32.73 -18.74
N MET A 550 7.65 31.97 -18.15
CA MET A 550 8.66 31.22 -18.90
C MET A 550 8.01 30.14 -19.75
N ASN A 551 7.17 29.29 -19.17
CA ASN A 551 6.40 28.29 -19.91
C ASN A 551 5.64 28.96 -21.06
N SER A 552 4.87 30.00 -20.78
CA SER A 552 4.12 30.71 -21.82
C SER A 552 4.97 31.33 -22.94
N VAL A 553 6.23 31.71 -22.69
CA VAL A 553 7.10 32.36 -23.69
C VAL A 553 8.00 31.38 -24.42
N PHE A 554 8.52 30.38 -23.72
CA PHE A 554 9.40 29.35 -24.28
C PHE A 554 8.59 28.28 -25.04
N GLU A 555 7.43 27.84 -24.50
CA GLU A 555 6.50 26.94 -25.22
C GLU A 555 5.89 27.62 -26.46
N ALA A 556 5.76 28.96 -26.48
CA ALA A 556 5.30 29.66 -27.68
C ALA A 556 6.30 29.56 -28.84
N GLU A 557 7.54 29.16 -28.55
CA GLU A 557 8.67 29.12 -29.47
C GLU A 557 9.17 27.69 -29.69
N GLY A 558 8.46 26.67 -29.19
CA GLY A 558 8.87 25.27 -29.38
C GLY A 558 10.00 24.82 -28.44
N LEU A 559 10.22 25.49 -27.31
CA LEU A 559 11.37 25.27 -26.44
C LEU A 559 10.94 24.68 -25.09
N ASP A 560 11.65 23.62 -24.70
CA ASP A 560 11.44 22.94 -23.43
C ASP A 560 11.98 23.78 -22.25
N VAL A 561 11.19 23.85 -21.18
CA VAL A 561 11.49 24.58 -19.93
C VAL A 561 11.93 23.62 -18.82
N SER A 562 12.27 22.38 -19.18
CA SER A 562 12.65 21.30 -18.25
C SER A 562 13.75 21.70 -17.25
N ASN A 563 14.68 22.58 -17.64
CA ASN A 563 15.67 23.15 -16.74
C ASN A 563 15.26 24.51 -16.15
N PHE A 564 14.18 24.52 -15.36
CA PHE A 564 13.68 25.73 -14.67
C PHE A 564 14.78 26.43 -13.86
N SER A 565 15.61 25.67 -13.15
CA SER A 565 16.68 26.22 -12.31
C SER A 565 17.67 27.05 -13.12
N LEU A 566 18.12 26.53 -14.27
CA LEU A 566 18.98 27.26 -15.19
C LEU A 566 18.28 28.51 -15.76
N LEU A 567 17.06 28.37 -16.26
CA LEU A 567 16.33 29.48 -16.87
C LEU A 567 15.98 30.58 -15.86
N ASN A 568 15.62 30.22 -14.63
CA ASN A 568 15.38 31.15 -13.53
C ASN A 568 16.66 31.92 -13.16
N ARG A 569 17.81 31.24 -13.10
CA ARG A 569 19.13 31.87 -12.92
C ARG A 569 19.43 32.89 -14.01
N LEU A 570 19.22 32.51 -15.27
CA LEU A 570 19.46 33.37 -16.43
C LEU A 570 18.49 34.56 -16.49
N MET A 571 17.23 34.40 -16.08
CA MET A 571 16.28 35.52 -15.97
C MET A 571 16.68 36.54 -14.90
N LYS A 572 17.19 36.05 -13.76
CA LYS A 572 17.74 36.90 -12.68
C LYS A 572 19.01 37.61 -13.13
N ASN A 573 19.90 36.93 -13.87
CA ASN A 573 21.13 37.47 -14.42
C ASN A 573 21.29 37.20 -15.93
N PRO A 574 20.69 38.04 -16.81
CA PRO A 574 20.72 37.82 -18.26
C PRO A 574 22.11 37.83 -18.89
N SER A 575 23.10 38.41 -18.22
CA SER A 575 24.48 38.44 -18.73
C SER A 575 25.17 37.06 -18.71
N ALA A 576 24.67 36.13 -17.89
CA ALA A 576 25.17 34.76 -17.80
C ALA A 576 24.82 33.88 -19.01
N VAL A 577 23.93 34.32 -19.91
CA VAL A 577 23.67 33.62 -21.18
C VAL A 577 24.95 33.49 -22.02
N TYR A 578 25.84 34.48 -21.95
CA TYR A 578 27.09 34.49 -22.71
C TYR A 578 28.18 33.58 -22.15
N SER A 579 28.01 33.06 -20.92
CA SER A 579 28.92 32.09 -20.32
C SER A 579 28.50 30.63 -20.54
N LEU A 580 27.31 30.38 -21.09
CA LEU A 580 26.84 29.02 -21.38
C LEU A 580 27.71 28.36 -22.46
N SER A 581 28.06 27.10 -22.22
CA SER A 581 28.68 26.21 -23.21
C SER A 581 27.71 25.88 -24.36
N GLN A 582 28.24 25.30 -25.43
CA GLN A 582 27.42 24.87 -26.55
C GLN A 582 26.41 23.78 -26.12
N ALA A 583 26.87 22.77 -25.38
CA ALA A 583 26.01 21.71 -24.84
C ALA A 583 24.88 22.26 -23.95
N GLU A 584 25.15 23.26 -23.09
CA GLU A 584 24.09 23.89 -22.27
C GLU A 584 23.06 24.65 -23.12
N LEU A 585 23.46 25.19 -24.27
CA LEU A 585 22.51 25.84 -25.19
C LEU A 585 21.71 24.80 -25.97
N GLU A 586 22.35 23.72 -26.40
CA GLU A 586 21.71 22.58 -27.07
C GLU A 586 20.67 21.91 -26.16
N THR A 587 20.89 21.84 -24.84
CA THR A 587 19.86 21.35 -23.91
C THR A 587 18.60 22.23 -23.84
N ILE A 588 18.68 23.50 -24.25
CA ILE A 588 17.54 24.44 -24.26
C ILE A 588 16.86 24.48 -25.63
N PHE A 589 17.65 24.40 -26.70
CA PHE A 589 17.17 24.52 -28.09
C PHE A 589 17.01 23.18 -28.82
N GLY A 590 17.41 22.07 -28.20
CA GLY A 590 17.50 20.73 -28.78
C GLY A 590 18.74 20.53 -29.67
N ASP A 591 19.17 19.27 -29.81
CA ASP A 591 20.35 18.88 -30.60
C ASP A 591 20.20 19.17 -32.11
N ASN A 592 18.97 19.37 -32.60
CA ASN A 592 18.65 19.64 -34.00
C ASN A 592 18.45 21.14 -34.33
N SER A 593 18.86 22.07 -33.46
CA SER A 593 18.72 23.50 -33.77
C SER A 593 19.75 23.91 -34.84
N MET A 594 19.29 24.35 -36.03
CA MET A 594 20.16 24.90 -37.09
C MET A 594 20.78 26.28 -36.72
N MET A 595 20.81 26.64 -35.44
CA MET A 595 21.22 27.96 -34.94
C MET A 595 22.70 27.96 -34.53
N THR A 596 23.44 29.02 -34.86
CA THR A 596 24.81 29.16 -34.34
C THR A 596 24.78 29.44 -32.83
N VAL A 597 25.87 29.14 -32.11
CA VAL A 597 26.02 29.48 -30.68
C VAL A 597 25.73 30.96 -30.40
N SER A 598 26.09 31.86 -31.33
CA SER A 598 25.79 33.28 -31.21
C SER A 598 24.30 33.58 -31.35
N ASP A 599 23.61 32.89 -32.26
CA ASP A 599 22.17 33.04 -32.49
C ASP A 599 21.36 32.45 -31.35
N MET A 600 21.75 31.28 -30.82
CA MET A 600 21.14 30.65 -29.64
C MET A 600 21.22 31.59 -28.43
N ARG A 601 22.39 32.15 -28.14
CA ARG A 601 22.56 33.11 -27.04
C ARG A 601 21.72 34.38 -27.22
N LYS A 602 21.65 34.90 -28.44
CA LYS A 602 20.85 36.09 -28.75
C LYS A 602 19.35 35.80 -28.57
N LYS A 603 18.86 34.72 -29.16
CA LYS A 603 17.46 34.29 -29.05
C LYS A 603 17.09 34.00 -27.59
N LEU A 604 17.92 33.28 -26.85
CA LEU A 604 17.72 33.02 -25.42
C LEU A 604 17.63 34.32 -24.62
N SER A 605 18.49 35.29 -24.91
CA SER A 605 18.43 36.61 -24.26
C SER A 605 17.13 37.36 -24.56
N GLU A 606 16.62 37.28 -25.80
CA GLU A 606 15.34 37.87 -26.21
C GLU A 606 14.16 37.19 -25.51
N LEU A 607 14.15 35.86 -25.44
CA LEU A 607 13.11 35.06 -24.77
C LEU A 607 13.07 35.32 -23.27
N LEU A 608 14.24 35.35 -22.60
CA LEU A 608 14.32 35.67 -21.17
C LEU A 608 13.84 37.10 -20.89
N ALA A 609 14.13 38.07 -21.77
CA ALA A 609 13.65 39.43 -21.63
C ALA A 609 12.11 39.52 -21.81
N LEU A 610 11.57 38.77 -22.78
CA LEU A 610 10.13 38.68 -23.00
C LEU A 610 9.44 38.02 -21.82
N ALA A 611 9.90 36.84 -21.38
CA ALA A 611 9.40 36.12 -20.20
C ALA A 611 9.40 37.03 -18.96
N LYS A 612 10.51 37.72 -18.69
CA LYS A 612 10.63 38.70 -17.59
C LYS A 612 9.61 39.83 -17.67
N SER A 613 9.24 40.27 -18.87
CA SER A 613 8.22 41.30 -19.07
C SER A 613 6.80 40.78 -18.84
N THR A 614 6.53 39.52 -19.23
CA THR A 614 5.26 38.79 -19.12
C THR A 614 4.97 38.34 -17.68
N VAL A 615 5.98 38.22 -16.80
CA VAL A 615 5.77 37.93 -15.36
C VAL A 615 4.71 38.86 -14.74
N ARG A 616 4.65 40.12 -15.16
CA ARG A 616 3.68 41.10 -14.65
C ARG A 616 2.23 40.74 -14.97
N ASP A 617 1.99 40.03 -16.07
CA ASP A 617 0.65 39.63 -16.51
C ASP A 617 0.14 38.42 -15.70
N TYR A 618 1.07 37.60 -15.19
CA TYR A 618 0.78 36.45 -14.32
C TYR A 618 0.87 36.77 -12.83
N LYS A 619 1.35 37.97 -12.46
CA LYS A 619 1.50 38.39 -11.07
C LYS A 619 0.14 38.76 -10.49
N THR A 620 -0.55 37.79 -9.93
CA THR A 620 -1.80 38.00 -9.19
C THR A 620 -1.50 38.58 -7.81
N THR A 621 -2.22 39.63 -7.40
CA THR A 621 -2.20 40.12 -6.01
C THR A 621 -2.99 39.15 -5.13
N GLU A 622 -2.34 38.44 -4.20
CA GLU A 622 -2.94 37.61 -3.13
C GLU A 622 -4.38 37.13 -3.41
N VAL A 623 -4.51 36.00 -4.10
CA VAL A 623 -5.82 35.39 -4.41
C VAL A 623 -6.43 34.81 -3.12
N ARG A 624 -7.29 35.57 -2.44
CA ARG A 624 -7.99 35.15 -1.21
C ARG A 624 -9.40 34.63 -1.52
N PRO A 625 -9.98 33.72 -0.72
CA PRO A 625 -11.38 33.26 -0.87
C PRO A 625 -12.45 34.37 -0.90
N SER A 626 -12.11 35.56 -0.39
CA SER A 626 -12.97 36.75 -0.44
C SER A 626 -13.02 37.46 -1.80
N HIS A 627 -12.14 37.10 -2.75
CA HIS A 627 -12.07 37.71 -4.08
C HIS A 627 -12.64 36.78 -5.16
N GLY A 628 -13.25 37.35 -6.20
CA GLY A 628 -13.88 36.58 -7.27
C GLY A 628 -12.90 35.69 -8.05
N GLU A 629 -11.64 36.10 -8.17
CA GLU A 629 -10.57 35.34 -8.84
C GLU A 629 -10.30 33.98 -8.19
N PHE A 630 -10.52 33.84 -6.88
CA PHE A 630 -10.39 32.55 -6.19
C PHE A 630 -11.42 31.54 -6.70
N TRP A 631 -12.62 32.01 -7.06
CA TRP A 631 -13.75 31.20 -7.49
C TRP A 631 -13.81 30.92 -9.00
N ASP A 632 -12.76 31.31 -9.74
CA ASP A 632 -12.62 31.03 -11.17
C ASP A 632 -12.70 29.51 -11.43
N HIS A 633 -13.46 29.09 -12.44
CA HIS A 633 -13.64 27.69 -12.85
C HIS A 633 -12.33 26.91 -13.03
N ARG A 634 -11.23 27.59 -13.36
CA ARG A 634 -9.88 27.00 -13.49
C ARG A 634 -9.33 26.51 -12.16
N ASN A 635 -9.78 27.05 -11.04
CA ASN A 635 -9.30 26.70 -9.70
C ASN A 635 -10.12 25.57 -9.06
N TRP A 636 -11.04 24.93 -9.78
CA TRP A 636 -11.88 23.85 -9.24
C TRP A 636 -11.33 22.48 -9.61
N ALA A 637 -11.50 21.53 -8.70
CA ALA A 637 -11.37 20.11 -8.94
C ALA A 637 -12.63 19.37 -8.45
N MET A 638 -12.99 18.30 -9.15
CA MET A 638 -14.16 17.47 -8.84
C MET A 638 -13.83 16.00 -9.08
N ALA A 639 -14.33 15.12 -8.23
CA ALA A 639 -14.19 13.68 -8.42
C ALA A 639 -15.45 12.98 -7.91
N GLY A 640 -15.68 11.79 -8.43
CA GLY A 640 -16.69 10.93 -7.88
C GLY A 640 -16.50 9.50 -8.34
N SER A 641 -16.94 8.57 -7.51
CA SER A 641 -16.92 7.15 -7.82
C SER A 641 -18.26 6.50 -7.48
N PHE A 642 -18.53 5.42 -8.19
CA PHE A 642 -19.63 4.51 -7.97
C PHE A 642 -19.05 3.10 -7.87
N GLU A 643 -19.34 2.42 -6.77
CA GLU A 643 -19.06 1.00 -6.62
C GLU A 643 -20.38 0.25 -6.50
N TRP A 644 -20.50 -0.87 -7.22
CA TRP A 644 -21.54 -1.86 -7.01
C TRP A 644 -20.96 -3.26 -6.90
N SER A 645 -21.41 -4.05 -5.92
CA SER A 645 -20.93 -5.43 -5.77
C SER A 645 -21.98 -6.43 -5.29
N ASN A 646 -21.79 -7.69 -5.69
CA ASN A 646 -22.50 -8.85 -5.17
C ASN A 646 -21.53 -10.05 -5.05
N GLU A 647 -22.04 -11.25 -4.72
CA GLU A 647 -21.23 -12.46 -4.53
C GLU A 647 -20.31 -12.84 -5.72
N ASN A 648 -20.64 -12.41 -6.95
CA ASN A 648 -19.93 -12.80 -8.16
C ASN A 648 -19.45 -11.62 -8.99
N THR A 649 -19.98 -10.41 -8.81
CA THR A 649 -19.70 -9.28 -9.69
C THR A 649 -19.36 -8.06 -8.86
N PHE A 650 -18.31 -7.35 -9.27
CA PHE A 650 -17.96 -6.03 -8.78
C PHE A 650 -17.85 -5.11 -10.00
N VAL A 651 -18.51 -3.96 -9.95
CA VAL A 651 -18.47 -2.91 -10.95
C VAL A 651 -18.08 -1.63 -10.26
N GLU A 652 -17.13 -0.93 -10.83
CA GLU A 652 -16.69 0.39 -10.39
C GLU A 652 -16.64 1.32 -11.59
N GLY A 653 -17.02 2.57 -11.36
CA GLY A 653 -16.81 3.65 -12.31
C GLY A 653 -16.42 4.91 -11.55
N TYR A 654 -15.51 5.69 -12.11
CA TYR A 654 -15.06 6.93 -11.49
C TYR A 654 -14.77 7.99 -12.54
N PHE A 655 -14.81 9.24 -12.07
CA PHE A 655 -14.34 10.39 -12.82
C PHE A 655 -13.52 11.32 -11.91
N LYS A 656 -12.59 12.04 -12.52
CA LYS A 656 -11.84 13.14 -11.91
C LYS A 656 -11.72 14.27 -12.92
N TYR A 657 -11.88 15.50 -12.45
CA TYR A 657 -11.64 16.74 -13.18
C TYR A 657 -10.73 17.62 -12.34
N VAL A 658 -9.67 18.12 -12.94
CA VAL A 658 -8.77 19.11 -12.31
C VAL A 658 -8.58 20.28 -13.28
N GLY A 659 -8.94 21.48 -12.85
CA GLY A 659 -8.77 22.70 -13.63
C GLY A 659 -7.31 23.17 -13.68
N ALA A 660 -6.93 23.89 -14.75
CA ALA A 660 -5.56 24.37 -14.98
C ALA A 660 -5.00 25.32 -13.90
N GLY A 661 -5.87 25.97 -13.12
CA GLY A 661 -5.49 26.86 -12.02
C GLY A 661 -5.55 26.19 -10.65
N TYR A 662 -6.05 24.95 -10.58
CA TYR A 662 -6.18 24.22 -9.32
C TYR A 662 -4.81 23.85 -8.77
N TYR A 663 -4.62 24.11 -7.49
CA TYR A 663 -3.45 23.64 -6.75
C TYR A 663 -3.87 23.30 -5.33
N SER A 664 -3.37 22.18 -4.81
CA SER A 664 -3.41 21.91 -3.37
C SER A 664 -2.07 21.41 -2.86
N ALA A 665 -1.61 21.98 -1.74
CA ALA A 665 -0.43 21.47 -1.05
C ALA A 665 -0.62 20.07 -0.46
N GLY A 666 -1.87 19.63 -0.29
CA GLY A 666 -2.18 18.27 0.16
C GLY A 666 -2.28 17.23 -0.95
N SER A 667 -2.26 17.64 -2.22
CA SER A 667 -2.37 16.77 -3.39
C SER A 667 -1.63 17.39 -4.57
N ALA A 668 -0.30 17.47 -4.45
CA ALA A 668 0.56 18.12 -5.43
C ALA A 668 0.64 17.34 -6.76
N ASP A 669 0.32 16.04 -6.77
CA ASP A 669 0.33 15.22 -7.99
C ASP A 669 -0.83 15.55 -8.96
N GLN A 670 -1.72 16.47 -8.57
CA GLN A 670 -2.84 16.94 -9.39
C GLN A 670 -2.47 18.15 -10.27
N LEU A 671 -1.17 18.44 -10.43
CA LEU A 671 -0.63 19.67 -11.04
C LEU A 671 -0.91 19.87 -12.55
N GLN A 672 -1.84 19.12 -13.12
CA GLN A 672 -2.15 19.16 -14.53
C GLN A 672 -3.65 19.29 -14.77
N ASN A 673 -3.98 20.04 -15.81
CA ASN A 673 -5.32 20.23 -16.34
C ASN A 673 -5.87 18.88 -16.88
N THR A 674 -6.26 17.99 -15.97
CA THR A 674 -6.48 16.57 -16.23
C THR A 674 -7.93 16.19 -16.08
N ARG A 675 -8.37 15.22 -16.89
CA ARG A 675 -9.63 14.52 -16.70
C ARG A 675 -9.43 13.04 -16.83
N LEU A 676 -9.84 12.32 -15.79
CA LEU A 676 -9.77 10.87 -15.75
C LEU A 676 -11.20 10.34 -15.76
N TYR A 677 -11.49 9.40 -16.64
CA TYR A 677 -12.71 8.62 -16.64
C TYR A 677 -12.35 7.16 -16.74
N GLY A 678 -12.92 6.34 -15.86
CA GLY A 678 -12.54 4.94 -15.82
C GLY A 678 -13.58 4.06 -15.18
N GLY A 679 -13.35 2.76 -15.32
CA GLY A 679 -14.16 1.75 -14.67
C GLY A 679 -13.54 0.37 -14.68
N ASN A 680 -14.01 -0.46 -13.75
CA ASN A 680 -13.51 -1.80 -13.51
C ASN A 680 -14.69 -2.78 -13.35
N LEU A 681 -14.62 -3.92 -14.03
CA LEU A 681 -15.54 -5.04 -13.91
C LEU A 681 -14.76 -6.28 -13.49
N LYS A 682 -15.03 -6.79 -12.28
CA LYS A 682 -14.60 -8.12 -11.84
C LYS A 682 -15.80 -9.04 -11.83
N HIS A 683 -15.68 -10.20 -12.47
CA HIS A 683 -16.77 -11.18 -12.52
C HIS A 683 -16.25 -12.61 -12.31
N ARG A 684 -16.84 -13.32 -11.34
CA ARG A 684 -16.64 -14.74 -11.10
C ARG A 684 -17.76 -15.52 -11.79
N PHE A 685 -17.47 -16.09 -12.95
CA PHE A 685 -18.40 -16.98 -13.66
C PHE A 685 -18.62 -18.29 -12.89
N THR A 686 -17.53 -18.84 -12.36
CA THR A 686 -17.48 -20.07 -11.54
C THR A 686 -16.28 -20.01 -10.59
N ASP A 687 -16.13 -20.96 -9.67
CA ASP A 687 -14.90 -21.07 -8.86
C ASP A 687 -13.65 -21.44 -9.70
N PHE A 688 -13.86 -21.95 -10.92
CA PHE A 688 -12.80 -22.23 -11.89
C PHE A 688 -12.35 -20.97 -12.64
N TRP A 689 -13.23 -20.00 -12.92
CA TRP A 689 -12.92 -18.87 -13.81
C TRP A 689 -13.36 -17.53 -13.24
N LYS A 690 -12.38 -16.61 -13.13
CA LYS A 690 -12.59 -15.21 -12.80
C LYS A 690 -12.10 -14.33 -13.96
N LEU A 691 -12.88 -13.30 -14.26
CA LEU A 691 -12.60 -12.26 -15.24
C LEU A 691 -12.40 -10.93 -14.51
N ASN A 692 -11.46 -10.13 -15.00
CA ASN A 692 -11.29 -8.75 -14.56
C ASN A 692 -10.94 -7.87 -15.76
N PHE A 693 -11.78 -6.88 -16.05
CA PHE A 693 -11.67 -5.93 -17.15
C PHE A 693 -11.63 -4.51 -16.59
N GLY A 694 -10.67 -3.71 -17.01
CA GLY A 694 -10.62 -2.29 -16.67
C GLY A 694 -10.31 -1.44 -17.89
N TYR A 695 -10.80 -0.21 -17.88
CA TYR A 695 -10.50 0.79 -18.89
C TYR A 695 -10.53 2.19 -18.30
N ASP A 696 -9.56 3.00 -18.69
CA ASP A 696 -9.32 4.37 -18.28
C ASP A 696 -9.02 5.24 -19.50
N ILE A 697 -9.53 6.47 -19.49
CA ILE A 697 -9.09 7.54 -20.37
C ILE A 697 -8.66 8.72 -19.51
N ASN A 698 -7.39 9.09 -19.63
CA ASN A 698 -6.84 10.32 -19.08
C ASN A 698 -6.66 11.33 -20.22
N VAL A 699 -7.19 12.53 -20.02
CA VAL A 699 -7.11 13.65 -20.97
C VAL A 699 -6.38 14.79 -20.28
N GLU A 700 -5.16 15.06 -20.73
CA GLU A 700 -4.34 16.16 -20.25
C GLU A 700 -4.46 17.32 -21.25
N ASN A 701 -5.16 18.37 -20.87
CA ASN A 701 -5.39 19.50 -21.76
C ASN A 701 -4.19 20.45 -21.73
N ALA A 702 -3.82 20.91 -22.92
CA ALA A 702 -3.00 22.09 -23.07
C ALA A 702 -3.76 23.37 -22.73
N TYR A 703 -3.16 24.24 -21.94
CA TYR A 703 -3.72 25.55 -21.62
C TYR A 703 -3.27 26.57 -22.67
N ASP A 704 -4.21 27.19 -23.40
CA ASP A 704 -3.89 28.19 -24.43
C ASP A 704 -4.66 29.52 -24.28
N GLY A 705 -5.38 29.71 -23.19
CA GLY A 705 -6.21 30.91 -22.95
C GLY A 705 -7.42 31.04 -23.87
N GLY A 706 -7.79 29.98 -24.61
CA GLY A 706 -8.93 29.94 -25.52
C GLY A 706 -10.30 30.01 -24.83
N ASN A 707 -11.35 30.29 -25.62
CA ASN A 707 -12.75 30.32 -25.15
C ASN A 707 -13.49 28.99 -25.39
N GLY A 708 -12.77 27.92 -25.73
CA GLY A 708 -13.36 26.62 -26.07
C GLY A 708 -14.09 26.00 -24.88
N TYR A 709 -15.33 25.61 -25.10
CA TYR A 709 -16.03 24.71 -24.18
C TYR A 709 -15.46 23.31 -24.32
N ASN A 710 -15.60 22.49 -23.28
CA ASN A 710 -15.11 21.13 -23.28
C ASN A 710 -16.22 20.19 -22.82
N ILE A 711 -16.53 19.16 -23.63
CA ILE A 711 -17.57 18.15 -23.39
C ILE A 711 -17.23 17.32 -22.16
N PHE A 712 -17.63 17.78 -20.97
CA PHE A 712 -17.24 17.14 -19.71
C PHE A 712 -15.74 16.77 -19.67
N GLY A 713 -14.84 17.57 -20.24
CA GLY A 713 -13.40 17.24 -20.17
C GLY A 713 -12.83 16.28 -21.21
N LEU A 714 -13.60 15.82 -22.21
CA LEU A 714 -13.14 14.87 -23.23
C LEU A 714 -12.70 15.51 -24.56
N GLY A 715 -12.76 16.83 -24.69
CA GLY A 715 -12.31 17.56 -25.88
C GLY A 715 -11.33 18.68 -25.54
N GLU A 716 -10.82 19.35 -26.56
CA GLU A 716 -9.94 20.49 -26.38
C GLU A 716 -10.72 21.74 -25.93
N GLY A 717 -10.24 22.40 -24.86
CA GLY A 717 -10.89 23.55 -24.21
C GLY A 717 -10.81 23.50 -22.68
N ASP A 718 -10.88 24.65 -22.01
CA ASP A 718 -10.75 24.78 -20.55
C ASP A 718 -12.06 25.09 -19.82
N LYS A 719 -13.11 25.52 -20.54
CA LYS A 719 -14.43 25.85 -19.96
C LYS A 719 -15.35 24.63 -19.86
N TRP A 720 -16.15 24.59 -18.80
CA TRP A 720 -17.21 23.59 -18.65
C TRP A 720 -18.29 23.74 -19.72
N GLY A 721 -18.54 22.70 -20.53
CA GLY A 721 -19.59 22.70 -21.53
C GLY A 721 -19.89 21.33 -22.15
N LEU A 722 -20.65 21.34 -23.25
CA LEU A 722 -21.06 20.12 -23.98
C LEU A 722 -20.55 20.09 -25.44
N SER A 723 -19.80 21.10 -25.87
CA SER A 723 -19.20 21.21 -27.20
C SER A 723 -17.71 21.49 -27.04
N GLY A 724 -16.82 20.74 -27.73
CA GLY A 724 -15.38 20.97 -27.77
C GLY A 724 -14.97 22.11 -28.71
N ALA A 725 -13.66 22.31 -28.90
CA ALA A 725 -13.15 23.05 -30.06
C ALA A 725 -13.66 22.44 -31.38
N ASP A 726 -14.00 23.30 -32.36
CA ASP A 726 -14.47 22.87 -33.68
C ASP A 726 -13.31 22.52 -34.63
N ASP A 727 -13.60 21.78 -35.70
CA ASP A 727 -12.59 21.29 -36.66
C ASP A 727 -11.71 22.41 -37.23
N LYS A 728 -12.30 23.58 -37.49
CA LYS A 728 -11.59 24.75 -38.03
C LYS A 728 -10.64 25.34 -36.98
N TRP A 729 -11.05 25.36 -35.72
CA TRP A 729 -10.19 25.76 -34.61
C TRP A 729 -9.02 24.76 -34.47
N LEU A 730 -9.29 23.46 -34.50
CA LEU A 730 -8.26 22.40 -34.39
C LEU A 730 -7.23 22.50 -35.51
N GLU A 731 -7.66 22.79 -36.75
CA GLU A 731 -6.82 22.99 -37.92
C GLU A 731 -5.95 24.24 -37.80
N THR A 732 -6.55 25.39 -37.45
CA THR A 732 -5.81 26.65 -37.26
C THR A 732 -4.84 26.63 -36.07
N HIS A 733 -5.06 25.71 -35.12
CA HIS A 733 -4.24 25.54 -33.92
C HIS A 733 -3.38 24.27 -33.98
N SER A 734 -3.35 23.54 -35.10
CA SER A 734 -2.57 22.31 -35.34
C SER A 734 -1.06 22.49 -35.11
N GLN A 735 -0.59 23.74 -35.11
CA GLN A 735 0.81 24.10 -34.99
C GLN A 735 1.21 24.47 -33.55
N LYS A 736 0.27 24.48 -32.60
CA LYS A 736 0.61 24.73 -31.19
C LYS A 736 1.32 23.51 -30.61
N GLU A 737 2.42 23.74 -29.91
CA GLU A 737 3.17 22.70 -29.19
C GLU A 737 2.33 22.08 -28.06
N ASN A 738 1.54 22.93 -27.41
CA ASN A 738 0.62 22.53 -26.37
C ASN A 738 -0.76 22.20 -26.96
N ARG A 739 -0.97 20.91 -27.24
CA ARG A 739 -2.29 20.31 -27.56
C ARG A 739 -2.71 19.28 -26.53
N THR A 740 -3.97 18.88 -26.58
CA THR A 740 -4.56 17.88 -25.69
C THR A 740 -3.92 16.51 -25.91
N LEU A 741 -3.44 15.88 -24.82
CA LEU A 741 -2.90 14.54 -24.78
C LEU A 741 -3.99 13.57 -24.30
N TYR A 742 -4.29 12.55 -25.09
CA TYR A 742 -5.21 11.48 -24.73
C TYR A 742 -4.39 10.22 -24.40
N ILE A 743 -4.66 9.62 -23.25
CA ILE A 743 -4.04 8.37 -22.80
C ILE A 743 -5.17 7.39 -22.49
N HIS A 744 -5.23 6.33 -23.27
CA HIS A 744 -6.17 5.23 -23.10
C HIS A 744 -5.44 4.04 -22.50
N ASP A 745 -5.89 3.57 -21.34
CA ASP A 745 -5.37 2.37 -20.70
C ASP A 745 -6.50 1.35 -20.59
N GLY A 746 -6.24 0.11 -20.99
CA GLY A 746 -7.24 -0.94 -20.85
C GLY A 746 -6.61 -2.30 -20.66
N TYR A 747 -7.30 -3.16 -19.91
CA TYR A 747 -6.84 -4.52 -19.69
C TYR A 747 -8.00 -5.51 -19.56
N LEU A 748 -7.70 -6.75 -19.92
CA LEU A 748 -8.55 -7.92 -19.75
C LEU A 748 -7.71 -9.03 -19.14
N SER A 749 -8.10 -9.50 -17.97
CA SER A 749 -7.42 -10.57 -17.24
C SER A 749 -8.37 -11.70 -16.91
N ASN A 750 -7.86 -12.93 -17.01
CA ASN A 750 -8.56 -14.16 -16.72
C ASN A 750 -7.69 -15.00 -15.78
N GLU A 751 -8.28 -15.42 -14.66
CA GLU A 751 -7.68 -16.38 -13.74
C GLU A 751 -8.47 -17.69 -13.82
N PHE A 752 -7.77 -18.78 -14.09
CA PHE A 752 -8.33 -20.13 -14.19
C PHE A 752 -7.74 -21.04 -13.11
N LYS A 753 -8.57 -21.50 -12.16
CA LYS A 753 -8.20 -22.52 -11.18
C LYS A 753 -8.48 -23.91 -11.77
N ILE A 754 -7.55 -24.42 -12.58
CA ILE A 754 -7.69 -25.71 -13.29
C ILE A 754 -7.86 -26.88 -12.33
N MET A 755 -7.04 -26.92 -11.28
CA MET A 755 -7.07 -27.90 -10.19
C MET A 755 -6.68 -27.20 -8.88
N ASP A 756 -6.85 -27.85 -7.72
CA ASP A 756 -6.45 -27.25 -6.43
C ASP A 756 -4.95 -26.89 -6.35
N ASN A 757 -4.14 -27.56 -7.16
CA ASN A 757 -2.71 -27.35 -7.26
C ASN A 757 -2.24 -26.68 -8.56
N LEU A 758 -3.12 -26.34 -9.50
CA LEU A 758 -2.76 -25.74 -10.78
C LEU A 758 -3.66 -24.53 -11.09
N ALA A 759 -3.05 -23.36 -11.22
CA ALA A 759 -3.70 -22.14 -11.66
C ALA A 759 -3.01 -21.57 -12.91
N LEU A 760 -3.81 -21.03 -13.83
CA LEU A 760 -3.38 -20.32 -15.02
C LEU A 760 -3.89 -18.87 -14.95
N PHE A 761 -3.06 -17.93 -15.35
CA PHE A 761 -3.34 -16.51 -15.45
C PHE A 761 -3.07 -16.06 -16.89
N VAL A 762 -4.00 -15.31 -17.48
CA VAL A 762 -3.86 -14.70 -18.80
C VAL A 762 -4.31 -13.25 -18.70
N LYS A 763 -3.46 -12.31 -19.09
CA LYS A 763 -3.80 -10.89 -19.14
C LYS A 763 -3.34 -10.28 -20.45
N TYR A 764 -4.21 -9.48 -21.04
CA TYR A 764 -3.90 -8.60 -22.16
C TYR A 764 -4.14 -7.17 -21.69
N GLY A 765 -3.17 -6.29 -21.90
CA GLY A 765 -3.27 -4.86 -21.66
C GLY A 765 -2.90 -4.08 -22.92
N PHE A 766 -3.47 -2.89 -23.06
CA PHE A 766 -3.05 -1.90 -24.04
C PHE A 766 -2.93 -0.53 -23.39
N ASN A 767 -2.00 0.27 -23.89
CA ASN A 767 -1.87 1.69 -23.63
C ASN A 767 -1.78 2.39 -24.99
N TYR A 768 -2.67 3.34 -25.26
CA TYR A 768 -2.68 4.12 -26.49
C TYR A 768 -2.65 5.60 -26.16
N ARG A 769 -1.65 6.29 -26.69
CA ARG A 769 -1.42 7.71 -26.48
C ARG A 769 -1.56 8.44 -27.81
N THR A 770 -2.29 9.55 -27.82
CA THR A 770 -2.31 10.48 -28.97
C THR A 770 -2.24 11.94 -28.55
N ARG A 771 -1.48 12.74 -29.32
CA ARG A 771 -1.37 14.20 -29.18
C ARG A 771 -0.87 14.84 -30.48
N SER A 772 -1.44 15.96 -30.89
CA SER A 772 -0.86 16.79 -31.95
C SER A 772 0.33 17.60 -31.42
N THR A 773 1.41 17.73 -32.19
CA THR A 773 2.58 18.54 -31.79
C THR A 773 2.96 19.54 -32.87
N SER A 774 3.85 20.48 -32.51
CA SER A 774 4.40 21.48 -33.43
C SER A 774 5.45 20.89 -34.40
N LEU A 775 5.77 19.59 -34.33
CA LEU A 775 6.80 18.95 -35.14
C LEU A 775 6.54 19.12 -36.64
N ARG A 776 7.62 19.36 -37.41
CA ARG A 776 7.62 19.57 -38.86
C ARG A 776 8.78 18.83 -39.50
N LEU A 777 8.59 18.43 -40.77
CA LEU A 777 9.69 17.97 -41.61
C LEU A 777 10.27 19.13 -42.40
N HIS A 778 11.57 19.35 -42.29
CA HIS A 778 12.28 20.38 -43.02
C HIS A 778 13.15 19.75 -44.11
N ALA A 779 13.18 20.37 -45.28
CA ALA A 779 14.06 19.92 -46.36
C ALA A 779 15.53 20.16 -45.99
N ASN A 780 16.35 19.12 -46.10
CA ASN A 780 17.79 19.23 -45.94
C ASN A 780 18.48 19.15 -47.31
N TYR A 781 19.38 20.09 -47.59
CA TYR A 781 20.17 20.14 -48.83
C TYR A 781 21.68 20.15 -48.55
N GLU A 782 22.11 20.00 -47.31
CA GLU A 782 23.53 20.02 -46.97
C GLU A 782 24.20 18.72 -47.40
N ALA A 783 25.28 18.82 -48.18
CA ALA A 783 26.02 17.66 -48.67
C ALA A 783 26.51 16.71 -47.56
N ALA A 784 26.70 17.24 -46.34
CA ALA A 784 27.14 16.49 -45.17
C ALA A 784 26.00 15.77 -44.42
N SER A 785 24.73 16.04 -44.74
CA SER A 785 23.57 15.49 -44.01
C SER A 785 23.27 14.02 -44.28
N GLY A 786 24.00 13.37 -45.21
CA GLY A 786 23.74 11.98 -45.61
C GLY A 786 22.49 11.77 -46.47
N ILE A 787 21.65 12.80 -46.69
CA ILE A 787 20.40 12.68 -47.47
C ILE A 787 20.63 12.20 -48.92
N TYR A 788 21.81 12.49 -49.45
CA TYR A 788 22.21 12.12 -50.80
C TYR A 788 22.44 10.60 -50.96
N ASP A 789 22.61 9.88 -49.86
CA ASP A 789 22.85 8.44 -49.83
C ASP A 789 21.55 7.62 -49.87
N ASP A 790 20.39 8.27 -49.80
CA ASP A 790 19.09 7.59 -49.91
C ASP A 790 18.94 6.85 -51.25
N SER A 791 18.50 5.60 -51.16
CA SER A 791 18.32 4.71 -52.31
C SER A 791 17.36 5.26 -53.38
N TRP A 792 16.43 6.13 -53.01
CA TRP A 792 15.54 6.83 -53.92
C TRP A 792 16.31 7.70 -54.90
N PHE A 793 17.40 8.34 -54.49
CA PHE A 793 18.21 9.16 -55.39
C PHE A 793 19.17 8.34 -56.26
N SER A 794 19.28 7.02 -56.04
CA SER A 794 20.20 6.16 -56.79
C SER A 794 19.96 6.17 -58.31
N PRO A 795 21.02 6.07 -59.14
CA PRO A 795 20.92 6.07 -60.60
C PRO A 795 20.02 4.97 -61.15
N ARG A 796 19.11 5.32 -62.07
CA ARG A 796 18.28 4.34 -62.77
C ARG A 796 18.83 4.03 -64.16
N SER A 797 18.79 2.75 -64.54
CA SER A 797 19.22 2.30 -65.87
C SER A 797 18.51 3.07 -66.99
N GLY A 798 19.29 3.65 -67.90
CA GLY A 798 18.78 4.44 -69.04
C GLY A 798 18.26 5.85 -68.70
N LYS A 799 18.52 6.36 -67.48
CA LYS A 799 18.19 7.73 -67.06
C LYS A 799 19.45 8.59 -66.90
N ALA A 800 19.26 9.91 -66.95
CA ALA A 800 20.34 10.88 -66.78
C ALA A 800 20.71 11.01 -65.30
N ASN A 801 22.01 11.21 -65.03
CA ASN A 801 22.55 11.32 -63.68
C ASN A 801 23.28 12.65 -63.49
N VAL A 802 23.27 13.16 -62.27
CA VAL A 802 24.03 14.32 -61.80
C VAL A 802 25.10 13.85 -60.82
N SER A 803 26.23 14.54 -60.75
CA SER A 803 27.34 14.21 -59.85
C SER A 803 27.58 15.32 -58.84
N PHE A 804 27.76 14.94 -57.58
CA PHE A 804 28.08 15.82 -56.47
C PHE A 804 29.37 15.35 -55.80
N GLU A 805 30.20 16.29 -55.33
CA GLU A 805 31.36 15.98 -54.50
C GLU A 805 30.99 16.23 -53.04
N ALA A 806 31.02 15.19 -52.21
CA ALA A 806 30.78 15.25 -50.78
C ALA A 806 31.86 14.42 -50.06
N ASN A 807 32.50 14.99 -49.03
CA ASN A 807 33.54 14.33 -48.24
C ASN A 807 34.70 13.68 -49.04
N GLY A 808 34.99 14.18 -50.25
CA GLY A 808 36.05 13.66 -51.11
C GLY A 808 35.63 12.55 -52.09
N ASP A 809 34.36 12.12 -52.04
CA ASP A 809 33.78 11.12 -52.94
C ASP A 809 32.79 11.74 -53.94
N THR A 810 32.70 11.16 -55.14
CA THR A 810 31.75 11.58 -56.17
C THR A 810 30.47 10.74 -56.09
N ILE A 811 29.41 11.32 -55.53
CA ILE A 811 28.08 10.71 -55.46
C ILE A 811 27.35 10.94 -56.80
N LYS A 812 26.73 9.90 -57.36
CA LYS A 812 25.94 9.98 -58.60
C LYS A 812 24.47 9.74 -58.31
N LEU A 813 23.61 10.67 -58.72
CA LEU A 813 22.18 10.63 -58.44
C LEU A 813 21.35 10.70 -59.71
N ASP A 814 20.15 10.14 -59.71
CA ASP A 814 19.17 10.30 -60.80
C ASP A 814 18.76 11.78 -60.91
N SER A 815 19.09 12.41 -62.04
CA SER A 815 18.88 13.86 -62.22
C SER A 815 17.41 14.28 -62.12
N ALA A 816 16.47 13.41 -62.51
CA ALA A 816 15.05 13.75 -62.51
C ALA A 816 14.46 13.69 -61.09
N ARG A 817 14.86 12.69 -60.29
CA ARG A 817 14.46 12.60 -58.87
C ARG A 817 15.10 13.72 -58.05
N TRP A 818 16.37 14.03 -58.29
CA TRP A 818 17.04 15.14 -57.63
C TRP A 818 16.41 16.50 -57.97
N ALA A 819 16.11 16.75 -59.25
CA ALA A 819 15.42 17.98 -59.65
C ALA A 819 14.02 18.09 -59.03
N LYS A 820 13.33 16.96 -58.82
CA LYS A 820 12.04 16.93 -58.11
C LYS A 820 12.20 17.35 -56.65
N TYR A 821 13.23 16.87 -55.96
CA TYR A 821 13.51 17.26 -54.58
C TYR A 821 13.94 18.73 -54.46
N GLN A 822 14.86 19.20 -55.31
CA GLN A 822 15.28 20.60 -55.35
C GLN A 822 14.14 21.58 -55.66
N ALA A 823 13.07 21.15 -56.33
CA ALA A 823 11.91 22.01 -56.57
C ALA A 823 11.20 22.43 -55.27
N LEU A 824 11.47 21.74 -54.15
CA LEU A 824 10.93 22.03 -52.82
C LEU A 824 11.84 22.94 -52.00
N GLN A 825 12.90 23.51 -52.58
CA GLN A 825 13.90 24.31 -51.84
C GLN A 825 13.34 25.60 -51.26
N ASP A 826 12.31 26.17 -51.89
CA ASP A 826 11.69 27.42 -51.47
C ASP A 826 10.46 27.19 -50.54
N GLU A 827 10.15 25.94 -50.19
CA GLU A 827 9.05 25.59 -49.27
C GLU A 827 9.52 25.67 -47.80
N ASP A 828 8.69 26.21 -46.90
CA ASP A 828 9.05 26.39 -45.49
C ASP A 828 9.18 25.05 -44.73
N TYR A 829 8.34 24.07 -45.08
CA TYR A 829 8.34 22.71 -44.52
C TYR A 829 7.79 21.72 -45.57
N LEU A 830 8.27 20.48 -45.51
CA LEU A 830 7.85 19.38 -46.39
C LEU A 830 6.60 18.67 -45.88
N ALA A 831 6.41 18.62 -44.57
CA ALA A 831 5.23 18.05 -43.94
C ALA A 831 4.89 18.77 -42.63
N SER A 832 3.59 18.82 -42.32
CA SER A 832 3.03 19.54 -41.19
C SER A 832 1.86 18.78 -40.54
N MET A 833 1.28 19.36 -39.48
CA MET A 833 0.22 18.76 -38.67
C MET A 833 0.58 17.36 -38.11
N PHE A 834 1.72 17.25 -37.45
CA PHE A 834 2.14 16.00 -36.83
C PHE A 834 1.21 15.57 -35.68
N GLU A 835 0.74 14.33 -35.74
CA GLU A 835 -0.02 13.67 -34.68
C GLU A 835 0.81 12.49 -34.13
N GLU A 836 1.29 12.63 -32.89
CA GLU A 836 1.95 11.54 -32.18
C GLU A 836 0.93 10.46 -31.84
N LYS A 837 1.20 9.19 -32.18
CA LYS A 837 0.34 8.04 -31.89
C LYS A 837 1.16 6.86 -31.38
N LEU A 838 1.27 6.70 -30.07
CA LEU A 838 2.04 5.61 -29.47
C LEU A 838 1.11 4.51 -28.96
N LEU A 839 1.33 3.28 -29.42
CA LEU A 839 0.54 2.12 -29.03
C LEU A 839 1.44 1.06 -28.38
N LYS A 840 1.06 0.60 -27.19
CA LYS A 840 1.77 -0.44 -26.45
C LYS A 840 0.81 -1.56 -26.07
N HIS A 841 1.09 -2.76 -26.53
CA HIS A 841 0.39 -3.99 -26.14
C HIS A 841 1.22 -4.77 -25.13
N THR A 842 0.57 -5.37 -24.13
CA THR A 842 1.22 -6.25 -23.15
C THR A 842 0.41 -7.53 -23.00
N VAL A 843 1.02 -8.68 -23.25
CA VAL A 843 0.43 -10.00 -22.99
C VAL A 843 1.20 -10.65 -21.85
N GLU A 844 0.49 -11.07 -20.81
CA GLU A 844 1.04 -11.79 -19.66
C GLU A 844 0.39 -13.17 -19.57
N LEU A 845 1.21 -14.21 -19.49
CA LEU A 845 0.80 -15.57 -19.19
C LEU A 845 1.51 -16.05 -17.94
N GLY A 846 0.80 -16.70 -17.02
CA GLY A 846 1.37 -17.19 -15.77
C GLY A 846 0.79 -18.55 -15.38
N VAL A 847 1.64 -19.48 -14.98
CA VAL A 847 1.26 -20.79 -14.45
C VAL A 847 1.81 -20.93 -13.05
N THR A 848 0.95 -21.28 -12.09
CA THR A 848 1.35 -21.65 -10.73
C THR A 848 1.01 -23.11 -10.49
N TYR A 849 2.03 -23.92 -10.18
CA TYR A 849 1.88 -25.33 -9.82
C TYR A 849 2.35 -25.57 -8.38
N LYS A 850 1.46 -26.10 -7.53
CA LYS A 850 1.73 -26.43 -6.12
C LYS A 850 2.00 -27.93 -5.97
N PHE A 851 3.25 -28.30 -5.75
CA PHE A 851 3.65 -29.62 -5.25
C PHE A 851 3.54 -29.67 -3.72
N PRO A 852 3.56 -30.85 -3.08
CA PRO A 852 3.43 -30.95 -1.61
C PRO A 852 4.43 -30.10 -0.80
N LYS A 853 5.63 -29.88 -1.34
CA LYS A 853 6.71 -29.10 -0.72
C LYS A 853 7.27 -28.00 -1.61
N ASN A 854 6.72 -27.82 -2.81
CA ASN A 854 7.27 -26.85 -3.78
C ASN A 854 6.15 -26.03 -4.41
N ILE A 855 6.42 -24.77 -4.71
CA ILE A 855 5.56 -23.92 -5.52
C ILE A 855 6.41 -23.45 -6.71
N LEU A 856 6.05 -23.93 -7.89
CA LEU A 856 6.66 -23.49 -9.15
C LEU A 856 5.76 -22.42 -9.77
N LYS A 857 6.34 -21.27 -10.09
CA LYS A 857 5.71 -20.23 -10.91
C LYS A 857 6.52 -20.07 -12.18
N VAL A 858 5.84 -20.07 -13.32
CA VAL A 858 6.43 -19.82 -14.64
C VAL A 858 5.56 -18.80 -15.33
N GLY A 859 6.16 -17.72 -15.81
CA GLY A 859 5.46 -16.68 -16.55
C GLY A 859 6.14 -16.33 -17.87
N GLY A 860 5.39 -15.64 -18.71
CA GLY A 860 5.85 -14.98 -19.93
C GLY A 860 5.16 -13.63 -20.06
N VAL A 861 5.93 -12.59 -20.33
CA VAL A 861 5.43 -11.24 -20.57
C VAL A 861 5.98 -10.77 -21.91
N TRP A 862 5.09 -10.45 -22.84
CA TRP A 862 5.44 -9.92 -24.17
C TRP A 862 4.90 -8.51 -24.29
N VAL A 863 5.77 -7.55 -24.58
CA VAL A 863 5.41 -6.15 -24.80
C VAL A 863 5.77 -5.79 -26.23
N TYR A 864 4.82 -5.25 -26.96
CA TYR A 864 5.04 -4.69 -28.29
C TYR A 864 4.65 -3.22 -28.26
N ARG A 865 5.63 -2.33 -28.48
CA ARG A 865 5.40 -0.90 -28.63
C ARG A 865 5.60 -0.54 -30.10
N THR A 866 4.65 0.21 -30.65
CA THR A 866 4.74 0.77 -31.99
C THR A 866 4.39 2.25 -31.99
N ASP A 867 5.09 2.98 -32.84
CA ASP A 867 4.88 4.36 -33.18
C ASP A 867 4.09 4.42 -34.51
N LEU A 868 2.86 4.91 -34.42
CA LEU A 868 1.93 5.08 -35.54
C LEU A 868 1.74 6.57 -35.88
N SER A 869 2.69 7.42 -35.47
CA SER A 869 2.59 8.86 -35.68
C SER A 869 2.61 9.21 -37.16
N GLU A 870 1.94 10.29 -37.53
CA GLU A 870 1.78 10.70 -38.93
C GLU A 870 1.73 12.22 -39.07
N PHE A 871 2.01 12.72 -40.28
CA PHE A 871 1.79 14.12 -40.67
C PHE A 871 0.45 14.22 -41.39
N GLY A 872 -0.41 15.15 -40.96
CA GLY A 872 -1.71 15.37 -41.60
C GLY A 872 -1.65 16.14 -42.92
N ASP A 873 -0.54 16.83 -43.19
CA ASP A 873 -0.28 17.56 -44.44
C ASP A 873 1.12 17.24 -44.94
N ASP A 874 1.19 16.33 -45.90
CA ASP A 874 2.41 15.78 -46.49
C ASP A 874 2.34 15.73 -48.03
N ASP A 875 1.41 16.47 -48.65
CA ASP A 875 1.19 16.49 -50.10
C ASP A 875 2.46 16.81 -50.91
N LEU A 876 3.40 17.58 -50.35
CA LEU A 876 4.69 17.90 -50.98
C LEU A 876 5.61 16.67 -51.11
N LEU A 877 5.40 15.66 -50.27
CA LEU A 877 6.11 14.39 -50.28
C LEU A 877 5.47 13.36 -51.22
N ASP A 878 4.39 13.70 -51.92
CA ASP A 878 3.73 12.79 -52.86
C ASP A 878 4.68 12.28 -53.95
N GLY A 879 4.82 10.96 -54.02
CA GLY A 879 5.69 10.28 -54.98
C GLY A 879 7.18 10.41 -54.70
N PHE A 880 7.56 10.77 -53.46
CA PHE A 880 8.84 10.40 -52.88
C PHE A 880 8.73 9.02 -52.20
N ASN A 881 9.84 8.31 -52.07
CA ASN A 881 9.89 7.01 -51.41
C ASN A 881 11.22 6.92 -50.65
N PHE A 882 11.36 7.83 -49.69
CA PHE A 882 12.51 7.94 -48.81
C PHE A 882 12.58 6.74 -47.84
N SER A 883 13.77 6.44 -47.34
CA SER A 883 13.94 5.51 -46.22
C SER A 883 13.63 6.21 -44.88
N ASP A 884 13.41 5.42 -43.82
CA ASP A 884 13.13 5.94 -42.48
C ASP A 884 14.30 6.78 -41.94
N GLU A 885 15.54 6.45 -42.31
CA GLU A 885 16.74 7.25 -41.98
C GLU A 885 16.66 8.64 -42.60
N THR A 886 16.21 8.75 -43.85
CA THR A 886 16.02 10.03 -44.51
C THR A 886 14.92 10.85 -43.86
N TYR A 887 13.81 10.22 -43.45
CA TYR A 887 12.80 10.92 -42.65
C TYR A 887 13.40 11.41 -41.31
N GLY A 888 14.25 10.61 -40.68
CA GLY A 888 15.04 11.01 -39.51
C GLY A 888 15.89 12.26 -39.75
N ILE A 889 16.63 12.31 -40.86
CA ILE A 889 17.42 13.49 -41.28
C ILE A 889 16.54 14.72 -41.52
N LEU A 890 15.32 14.52 -42.04
CA LEU A 890 14.35 15.59 -42.31
C LEU A 890 13.61 16.07 -41.05
N GLY A 891 13.77 15.36 -39.92
CA GLY A 891 13.28 15.80 -38.61
C GLY A 891 12.43 14.80 -37.83
N TYR A 892 12.09 13.63 -38.39
CA TYR A 892 11.35 12.60 -37.64
C TYR A 892 11.57 11.18 -38.17
N TYR A 893 12.00 10.27 -37.30
CA TYR A 893 12.22 8.87 -37.65
C TYR A 893 10.98 8.04 -37.34
N PHE A 894 10.21 7.68 -38.38
CA PHE A 894 9.04 6.79 -38.23
C PHE A 894 9.46 5.43 -37.67
N HIS A 895 8.68 4.88 -36.74
CA HIS A 895 8.97 3.61 -36.07
C HIS A 895 10.29 3.55 -35.28
N GLY A 896 10.96 4.69 -35.03
CA GLY A 896 12.25 4.73 -34.34
C GLY A 896 12.16 4.36 -32.86
N GLY A 897 10.96 4.47 -32.28
CA GLY A 897 10.69 4.08 -30.89
C GLY A 897 10.14 2.66 -30.71
N ASP A 898 9.99 1.90 -31.80
CA ASP A 898 9.37 0.59 -31.81
C ASP A 898 10.26 -0.43 -31.12
N TYR A 899 9.67 -1.26 -30.27
CA TYR A 899 10.38 -2.37 -29.67
C TYR A 899 9.47 -3.56 -29.37
N PHE A 900 10.10 -4.73 -29.37
CA PHE A 900 9.52 -5.96 -28.84
C PHE A 900 10.34 -6.44 -27.64
N GLU A 901 9.68 -6.57 -26.49
CA GLU A 901 10.28 -7.06 -25.25
C GLU A 901 9.63 -8.36 -24.79
N GLN A 902 10.46 -9.31 -24.35
CA GLN A 902 10.06 -10.62 -23.86
C GLN A 902 10.70 -10.85 -22.49
N ARG A 903 9.92 -11.23 -21.48
CA ARG A 903 10.42 -11.57 -20.13
C ARG A 903 9.85 -12.91 -19.69
N TYR A 904 10.69 -13.77 -19.12
CA TYR A 904 10.30 -15.13 -18.72
C TYR A 904 10.56 -15.40 -17.23
N PRO A 905 9.77 -14.82 -16.31
CA PRO A 905 9.98 -15.01 -14.88
C PRO A 905 9.68 -16.45 -14.45
N ILE A 906 10.66 -17.11 -13.84
CA ILE A 906 10.55 -18.46 -13.29
C ILE A 906 10.96 -18.41 -11.82
N SER A 907 10.15 -18.98 -10.93
CA SER A 907 10.53 -19.14 -9.53
C SER A 907 10.09 -20.48 -8.94
N LEU A 908 10.95 -21.03 -8.08
CA LEU A 908 10.72 -22.26 -7.35
C LEU A 908 10.91 -22.00 -5.85
N THR A 909 9.81 -21.99 -5.11
CA THR A 909 9.85 -21.98 -3.64
C THR A 909 9.75 -23.41 -3.12
N THR A 910 10.77 -23.88 -2.41
CA THR A 910 10.79 -25.17 -1.71
C THR A 910 10.61 -24.94 -0.21
N THR A 911 9.72 -25.69 0.43
CA THR A 911 9.46 -25.65 1.89
C THR A 911 9.52 -27.07 2.45
N LEU A 912 10.62 -27.38 3.13
CA LEU A 912 10.85 -28.59 3.91
C LEU A 912 10.64 -28.26 5.40
N GLU A 913 10.70 -29.27 6.27
CA GLU A 913 10.47 -29.12 7.72
C GLU A 913 11.34 -28.04 8.37
N ASN A 914 12.58 -27.91 7.91
CA ASN A 914 13.58 -26.98 8.45
C ASN A 914 14.29 -26.18 7.35
N VAL A 915 13.77 -26.13 6.13
CA VAL A 915 14.45 -25.40 5.05
C VAL A 915 13.41 -24.74 4.17
N ARG A 916 13.55 -23.43 3.96
CA ARG A 916 12.80 -22.71 2.95
C ARG A 916 13.78 -22.09 1.97
N ASN A 917 13.66 -22.42 0.69
CA ASN A 917 14.44 -21.78 -0.35
C ASN A 917 13.51 -21.21 -1.43
N THR A 918 13.83 -20.03 -1.97
CA THR A 918 13.23 -19.50 -3.19
C THR A 918 14.32 -19.12 -4.18
N ILE A 919 14.38 -19.87 -5.29
CA ILE A 919 15.23 -19.52 -6.44
C ILE A 919 14.36 -18.87 -7.50
N SER A 920 14.81 -17.73 -8.04
CA SER A 920 14.16 -17.03 -9.15
C SER A 920 15.14 -16.79 -10.29
N PHE A 921 14.68 -16.90 -11.52
CA PHE A 921 15.43 -16.63 -12.74
C PHE A 921 14.52 -15.90 -13.73
N MET A 922 14.99 -14.81 -14.33
CA MET A 922 14.23 -14.08 -15.34
C MET A 922 15.17 -13.57 -16.44
N PRO A 923 15.19 -14.22 -17.62
CA PRO A 923 15.77 -13.65 -18.81
C PRO A 923 14.78 -12.65 -19.45
N ARG A 924 15.34 -11.58 -20.00
CA ARG A 924 14.67 -10.48 -20.69
C ARG A 924 15.41 -10.23 -22.01
N TYR A 925 14.65 -10.17 -23.09
CA TYR A 925 15.13 -9.81 -24.42
C TYR A 925 14.35 -8.59 -24.87
N LYS A 926 15.04 -7.54 -25.32
CA LYS A 926 14.39 -6.37 -25.93
C LYS A 926 15.08 -6.06 -27.25
N ILE A 927 14.29 -5.92 -28.30
CA ILE A 927 14.78 -5.65 -29.65
C ILE A 927 14.10 -4.37 -30.09
N TYR A 928 14.89 -3.40 -30.51
CA TYR A 928 14.41 -2.13 -31.04
C TYR A 928 14.45 -2.18 -32.57
N ASN A 929 13.62 -1.35 -33.20
CA ASN A 929 13.67 -1.18 -34.65
C ASN A 929 14.81 -0.26 -35.10
N ARG A 930 15.25 0.64 -34.22
CA ARG A 930 16.32 1.62 -34.48
C ARG A 930 17.70 1.05 -34.13
N ASP A 931 18.70 1.42 -34.92
CA ASP A 931 20.14 1.16 -34.68
C ASP A 931 20.49 -0.33 -34.52
N ASP A 932 19.65 -1.23 -35.04
CA ASP A 932 19.69 -2.68 -34.78
C ASP A 932 19.87 -3.02 -33.27
N MET A 933 19.38 -2.14 -32.39
CA MET A 933 19.70 -2.19 -30.97
C MET A 933 19.01 -3.38 -30.30
N THR A 934 19.78 -4.13 -29.52
CA THR A 934 19.29 -5.28 -28.75
C THR A 934 19.79 -5.21 -27.32
N GLU A 935 18.90 -5.50 -26.37
CA GLU A 935 19.24 -5.70 -24.97
C GLU A 935 18.95 -7.14 -24.58
N PHE A 936 19.92 -7.78 -23.93
CA PHE A 936 19.73 -9.05 -23.24
C PHE A 936 20.10 -8.88 -21.77
N GLU A 937 19.10 -9.03 -20.90
CA GLU A 937 19.29 -9.04 -19.46
C GLU A 937 18.90 -10.41 -18.91
N TRP A 938 19.65 -10.91 -17.93
CA TRP A 938 19.18 -12.01 -17.11
C TRP A 938 19.55 -11.76 -15.65
N ASN A 939 18.65 -12.16 -14.76
CA ASN A 939 18.94 -12.19 -13.35
C ASN A 939 18.64 -13.57 -12.74
N ILE A 940 19.41 -13.92 -11.71
CA ILE A 940 19.16 -15.06 -10.85
C ILE A 940 19.24 -14.59 -9.40
N SER A 941 18.30 -15.03 -8.57
CA SER A 941 18.32 -14.77 -7.13
C SER A 941 17.96 -16.01 -6.33
N ASP A 942 18.58 -16.15 -5.16
CA ASP A 942 18.35 -17.22 -4.19
C ASP A 942 18.11 -16.59 -2.80
N ASN A 943 17.13 -17.14 -2.08
CA ASN A 943 16.83 -16.78 -0.70
C ASN A 943 16.53 -18.06 0.07
N LEU A 944 17.55 -18.53 0.80
CA LEU A 944 17.56 -19.78 1.55
C LEU A 944 17.62 -19.48 3.05
N SER A 945 16.63 -19.94 3.81
CA SER A 945 16.61 -19.91 5.28
C SER A 945 16.46 -21.31 5.86
N PHE A 946 17.21 -21.60 6.93
CA PHE A 946 17.14 -22.85 7.68
C PHE A 946 17.64 -22.68 9.12
N PRO A 947 17.05 -23.38 10.12
CA PRO A 947 17.57 -23.41 11.47
C PRO A 947 18.83 -24.29 11.53
N LEU A 948 19.93 -23.72 12.03
CA LEU A 948 21.11 -24.48 12.44
C LEU A 948 20.83 -25.24 13.74
N VAL A 949 20.08 -24.61 14.64
CA VAL A 949 19.58 -25.19 15.89
C VAL A 949 18.15 -24.73 16.07
N LYS A 950 17.20 -25.67 16.10
CA LYS A 950 15.77 -25.37 16.22
C LYS A 950 15.49 -24.45 17.41
N ASP A 951 14.69 -23.40 17.18
CA ASP A 951 14.27 -22.38 18.16
C ASP A 951 15.42 -21.57 18.81
N PHE A 952 16.66 -21.70 18.33
CA PHE A 952 17.83 -21.00 18.86
C PHE A 952 18.64 -20.26 17.79
N MET A 953 18.90 -20.90 16.64
CA MET A 953 19.81 -20.36 15.64
C MET A 953 19.30 -20.62 14.24
N GLU A 954 19.15 -19.56 13.45
CA GLU A 954 18.69 -19.59 12.06
C GLU A 954 19.73 -18.92 11.16
N MET A 955 19.95 -19.51 9.99
CA MET A 955 20.86 -18.99 8.98
C MET A 955 20.07 -18.65 7.73
N THR A 956 20.30 -17.45 7.21
CA THR A 956 19.73 -16.97 5.95
C THR A 956 20.87 -16.67 4.98
N LEU A 957 20.75 -17.19 3.77
CA LEU A 957 21.63 -16.97 2.63
C LEU A 957 20.84 -16.25 1.56
N ASN A 958 21.33 -15.08 1.11
CA ASN A 958 20.78 -14.36 -0.01
C ASN A 958 21.85 -14.15 -1.07
N GLY A 959 21.49 -14.31 -2.34
CA GLY A 959 22.36 -13.98 -3.45
C GLY A 959 21.55 -13.50 -4.64
N SER A 960 22.08 -12.52 -5.36
CA SER A 960 21.54 -12.05 -6.63
C SER A 960 22.68 -11.78 -7.61
N PHE A 961 22.46 -12.13 -8.87
CA PHE A 961 23.33 -11.79 -9.98
C PHE A 961 22.45 -11.27 -11.11
N ARG A 962 22.74 -10.08 -11.62
CA ARG A 962 22.14 -9.48 -12.81
C ARG A 962 23.26 -9.21 -13.82
N GLN A 963 23.02 -9.53 -15.08
CA GLN A 963 23.85 -9.08 -16.18
C GLN A 963 22.94 -8.50 -17.26
N ASN A 964 23.29 -7.32 -17.74
CA ASN A 964 22.68 -6.68 -18.89
C ASN A 964 23.75 -6.48 -19.98
N ILE A 965 23.38 -6.77 -21.21
CA ILE A 965 24.21 -6.58 -22.40
C ILE A 965 23.36 -5.78 -23.38
N MET A 966 23.87 -4.64 -23.83
CA MET A 966 23.25 -3.83 -24.86
C MET A 966 24.19 -3.76 -26.06
N ASN A 967 23.69 -4.09 -27.23
CA ASN A 967 24.43 -3.95 -28.48
C ASN A 967 23.66 -2.97 -29.36
N ARG A 968 24.34 -2.01 -29.98
CA ARG A 968 23.78 -1.06 -30.94
C ARG A 968 24.77 -0.80 -32.08
N SER A 969 24.28 -0.43 -33.25
CA SER A 969 25.09 0.05 -34.37
C SER A 969 24.96 1.57 -34.46
N ASP A 970 26.03 2.31 -34.22
CA ASP A 970 26.06 3.77 -34.36
C ASP A 970 27.03 4.16 -35.50
N GLU A 971 26.57 4.97 -36.45
CA GLU A 971 27.30 5.36 -37.67
C GLU A 971 27.97 4.20 -38.47
N GLY A 972 27.47 2.96 -38.30
CA GLY A 972 28.03 1.75 -38.92
C GLY A 972 29.15 1.07 -38.13
N GLU A 973 29.42 1.51 -36.91
CA GLU A 973 30.25 0.82 -35.92
C GLU A 973 29.38 0.11 -34.87
N ASP A 974 29.72 -1.14 -34.55
CA ASP A 974 29.05 -1.90 -33.48
C ASP A 974 29.57 -1.43 -32.11
N GLU A 975 28.68 -0.93 -31.25
CA GLU A 975 28.94 -0.61 -29.85
C GLU A 975 28.28 -1.63 -28.92
N ASP A 976 29.08 -2.21 -28.02
CA ASP A 976 28.63 -3.14 -26.99
C ASP A 976 28.81 -2.51 -25.60
N GLU A 977 27.74 -2.45 -24.82
CA GLU A 977 27.76 -2.05 -23.41
C GLU A 977 27.39 -3.23 -22.50
N MET A 978 28.05 -3.33 -21.35
CA MET A 978 27.76 -4.38 -20.36
C MET A 978 27.63 -3.82 -18.95
N GLU A 979 26.63 -4.33 -18.23
CA GLU A 979 26.46 -4.11 -16.79
C GLU A 979 26.38 -5.43 -16.04
N ILE A 980 27.03 -5.52 -14.88
CA ILE A 980 26.88 -6.66 -13.97
C ILE A 980 26.66 -6.13 -12.56
N ASP A 981 25.62 -6.64 -11.89
CA ASP A 981 25.33 -6.36 -10.48
C ASP A 981 25.35 -7.67 -9.70
N ILE A 982 26.13 -7.71 -8.62
CA ILE A 982 26.25 -8.87 -7.74
C ILE A 982 25.94 -8.44 -6.31
N THR A 983 24.96 -9.09 -5.69
CA THR A 983 24.71 -8.93 -4.26
C THR A 983 24.73 -10.28 -3.57
N GLY A 984 25.27 -10.33 -2.37
CA GLY A 984 25.32 -11.55 -1.59
C GLY A 984 25.39 -11.25 -0.10
N SER A 985 24.63 -11.97 0.71
CA SER A 985 24.68 -11.84 2.16
C SER A 985 24.43 -13.15 2.89
N VAL A 986 25.06 -13.25 4.06
CA VAL A 986 24.87 -14.31 5.04
C VAL A 986 24.42 -13.65 6.32
N ALA A 987 23.23 -14.02 6.81
CA ALA A 987 22.71 -13.56 8.09
C ALA A 987 22.59 -14.76 9.05
N LEU A 988 23.10 -14.59 10.27
CA LEU A 988 22.95 -15.54 11.36
C LEU A 988 22.09 -14.91 12.46
N ARG A 989 20.90 -15.46 12.65
CA ARG A 989 20.00 -15.12 13.75
C ARG A 989 20.28 -16.00 14.96
N VAL A 990 20.42 -15.38 16.13
CA VAL A 990 20.57 -16.07 17.42
C VAL A 990 19.48 -15.60 18.38
N HIS A 991 18.56 -16.50 18.73
CA HIS A 991 17.52 -16.27 19.72
C HIS A 991 18.07 -16.48 21.13
N HIS A 992 18.17 -15.40 21.90
CA HIS A 992 18.55 -15.46 23.32
C HIS A 992 17.34 -15.80 24.19
N THR A 993 16.16 -15.32 23.80
CA THR A 993 14.84 -15.67 24.34
C THR A 993 13.80 -15.65 23.20
N ALA A 994 12.53 -15.92 23.51
CA ALA A 994 11.43 -15.76 22.55
C ALA A 994 11.24 -14.31 22.07
N THR A 995 11.75 -13.32 22.80
CA THR A 995 11.56 -11.90 22.53
C THR A 995 12.86 -11.12 22.33
N LEU A 996 14.03 -11.74 22.55
CA LEU A 996 15.35 -11.14 22.36
C LEU A 996 16.16 -11.99 21.38
N PHE A 997 16.55 -11.42 20.25
CA PHE A 997 17.42 -12.07 19.28
C PHE A 997 18.44 -11.10 18.68
N THR A 998 19.54 -11.64 18.13
CA THR A 998 20.52 -10.87 17.38
C THR A 998 20.67 -11.41 15.96
N ASP A 999 20.75 -10.51 14.98
CA ASP A 999 21.07 -10.84 13.58
C ASP A 999 22.48 -10.37 13.25
N TRP A 1000 23.32 -11.29 12.79
CA TRP A 1000 24.69 -11.01 12.36
C TRP A 1000 24.76 -11.16 10.85
N THR A 1001 24.83 -10.04 10.14
CA THR A 1001 24.82 -10.01 8.67
C THR A 1001 26.20 -9.63 8.15
N VAL A 1002 26.72 -10.41 7.21
CA VAL A 1002 27.87 -10.04 6.38
C VAL A 1002 27.42 -10.10 4.95
N GLY A 1003 27.70 -9.07 4.18
CA GLY A 1003 27.33 -9.05 2.78
C GLY A 1003 28.24 -8.19 1.92
N THR A 1004 27.95 -8.22 0.63
CA THR A 1004 28.64 -7.44 -0.37
C THR A 1004 27.71 -7.03 -1.51
N VAL A 1005 27.97 -5.86 -2.06
CA VAL A 1005 27.42 -5.34 -3.31
C VAL A 1005 28.60 -5.09 -4.24
N MET A 1006 28.50 -5.50 -5.50
CA MET A 1006 29.50 -5.23 -6.52
C MET A 1006 28.82 -4.83 -7.82
N ASP A 1007 29.13 -3.63 -8.28
CA ASP A 1007 28.64 -3.08 -9.53
C ASP A 1007 29.83 -2.96 -10.49
N TYR A 1008 29.71 -3.65 -11.64
CA TYR A 1008 30.72 -3.67 -12.68
C TYR A 1008 30.14 -3.06 -13.97
N ARG A 1009 30.87 -2.07 -14.51
CA ARG A 1009 30.49 -1.18 -15.61
C ARG A 1009 31.74 -0.91 -16.47
N PRO A 1010 32.22 -1.87 -17.27
CA PRO A 1010 33.48 -1.74 -18.04
C PRO A 1010 33.54 -0.47 -18.89
N ASP A 1011 32.38 -0.04 -19.38
CA ASP A 1011 32.20 1.09 -20.29
C ASP A 1011 32.00 2.43 -19.56
N ASN A 1012 31.47 2.40 -18.32
CA ASN A 1012 31.35 3.57 -17.44
C ASN A 1012 32.04 3.33 -16.08
N ARG A 1013 33.37 3.41 -16.09
CA ARG A 1013 34.24 3.10 -14.94
C ARG A 1013 34.02 3.95 -13.68
N PRO A 1014 33.66 5.25 -13.76
CA PRO A 1014 33.26 6.03 -12.58
C PRO A 1014 32.15 5.37 -11.74
N ASP A 1015 31.24 4.65 -12.40
CA ASP A 1015 30.05 4.05 -11.77
C ASP A 1015 30.31 2.63 -11.22
N GLN A 1016 31.58 2.21 -11.18
CA GLN A 1016 31.97 0.94 -10.56
C GLN A 1016 32.31 1.13 -9.09
N TYR A 1017 31.65 0.35 -8.23
CA TYR A 1017 32.01 0.25 -6.82
C TYR A 1017 31.77 -1.14 -6.25
N LYS A 1018 32.45 -1.40 -5.13
CA LYS A 1018 32.23 -2.57 -4.28
C LYS A 1018 32.00 -2.09 -2.87
N ASP A 1019 30.98 -2.63 -2.23
CA ASP A 1019 30.72 -2.42 -0.81
C ASP A 1019 30.78 -3.76 -0.10
N LEU A 1020 31.54 -3.82 0.99
CA LEU A 1020 31.60 -4.95 1.91
C LEU A 1020 31.06 -4.46 3.24
N TYR A 1021 29.98 -5.07 3.70
CA TYR A 1021 29.31 -4.61 4.90
C TYR A 1021 29.16 -5.71 5.95
N PHE A 1022 29.24 -5.28 7.20
CA PHE A 1022 28.93 -6.07 8.39
C PHE A 1022 27.87 -5.33 9.19
N ILE A 1023 26.82 -6.02 9.64
CA ILE A 1023 25.75 -5.45 10.47
C ILE A 1023 25.45 -6.41 11.61
N LEU A 1024 25.46 -5.90 12.83
CA LEU A 1024 24.96 -6.56 14.03
C LEU A 1024 23.68 -5.84 14.45
N SER A 1025 22.54 -6.53 14.37
CA SER A 1025 21.24 -6.03 14.80
C SER A 1025 20.83 -6.71 16.10
N LEU A 1026 20.58 -5.93 17.16
CA LEU A 1026 20.00 -6.41 18.42
C LEU A 1026 18.50 -6.07 18.42
N ASN A 1027 17.66 -7.10 18.50
CA ASN A 1027 16.20 -6.96 18.42
C ASN A 1027 15.58 -7.42 19.74
N TYR A 1028 14.86 -6.53 20.41
CA TYR A 1028 14.15 -6.82 21.65
C TYR A 1028 12.69 -6.41 21.55
N SER A 1029 11.80 -7.39 21.65
CA SER A 1029 10.37 -7.21 21.85
C SER A 1029 10.02 -7.39 23.32
N PHE A 1030 9.06 -6.62 23.83
CA PHE A 1030 8.58 -6.76 25.22
C PHE A 1030 7.09 -6.51 25.36
#